data_AF-A0A926UCS5-F1
#
_entry.id   AF-A0A926UCS5-F1
#
_cell.length_a   1.000
_cell.length_b   1.000
_cell.length_c   1.000
_cell.angle_alpha   90.00
_cell.angle_beta   90.00
_cell.angle_gamma   90.00
#
_symmetry.space_group_name_H-M   'P 1'
#
loop_
_entity.id
_entity.type
_entity.pdbx_description
1 polymer ?
#
loop_
_entity_poly.entity_id
_entity_poly.type
_entity_poly.pdbx_seq_one_letter_code
_entity_poly.pdbx_strand_id
1 'polypeptide(L)'
;MSTSDLEDTTVFIDEDFSDASGSTPPPGWTTEVLEGNPATDVWRFDNPGNRAEISEPYNPNFDNPVAVYDSDKLSDDNVPENIAFESPVFNASTASGVFLTFDQFYGGFSTGENASEAIVEAYNGSTWQEVYSSNTGSFDINTQTLDLTNTLAGVQDAQIRFRFDGNWSYLWAIDNVKVVDALPIGVVAPTSLVGVSEDNVSDPLSFQFSLNSRPTSDVTLTFNADRSQLQAIAPITFTPDNWLIPQARTVTAVADDIEEGNEQTSSVEVTVSSEDSDYNGLIVNDVPVEITENVIPGFTSYRTVEQTYRDLSQLASANPNIASWIDIGDSYDKITPGGDPGYDLRVLELTNKNVTVPGDKPVLYVEAGIHAREYSTNEVLTRFAEYLVTNYGKNADITWILDYFQLDLNPVVNPDGRKFAEQGYSWRKNTNPKVPPGVDPAPFPDYGVDLNRNHDFRWGTVPGGSSGDPADLTYRGASPASEPETKAVEDFVGTLFPGRQGASQTTPADENASGLFIDLHSYGNTVLYPWGSTYDPAPNREGLRNLGLKFGYYTASNGTPYDIYQSIGLYPTDGTTDDWAYGTFGVPSYTWELGTDFFEPSEYFEESIAPQIIPALLYAAKSAYRPYQTADGPESVGVATDLGQVAAGTVPVVLSATGDDTRYADSNNEGLEEGTELPPSQDIAAARYSIDAPSWIPGTQLYSLRAADGNFNTSVEGLQASIDTSSLALGRHTIFVESQDGDGNWGVPSAVFLDVVAASEDATVIDGTDGRNTLIGGDGNEIFYGRAGNDTIRTGDGDDLILAGDGDDAAQGNAGDDVLYGGNGNDRLNGKGGDDSLYGNAGDDQLIGFKGDDLLDGGEGDDTLSGGEGRDQFVLRQGDGSDIIGDFKVNKDVLSLVDGLTFGDLTLTQRNGNTQLSIASDDELLATLVGVQVSTLGAGSFVAA
;
A
#
# COMPACT_ATOMS: atom_id res chain seq x y z
N MET A 1 10.66 -21.80 29.89
CA MET A 1 10.85 -22.34 31.26
C MET A 1 9.84 -23.47 31.47
N SER A 2 10.15 -24.46 32.32
CA SER A 2 9.36 -25.69 32.51
C SER A 2 8.13 -25.51 33.40
N THR A 3 7.08 -26.27 33.10
CA THR A 3 5.75 -26.33 33.70
C THR A 3 5.71 -27.03 35.08
N SER A 4 6.37 -26.51 36.11
CA SER A 4 6.39 -27.19 37.43
C SER A 4 6.05 -26.37 38.69
N ASP A 5 5.49 -25.16 38.58
CA ASP A 5 5.18 -24.32 39.76
C ASP A 5 3.69 -23.87 39.87
N LEU A 6 2.72 -24.69 39.41
CA LEU A 6 1.28 -24.41 39.53
C LEU A 6 0.52 -25.48 40.34
N GLU A 7 1.07 -25.95 41.46
CA GLU A 7 0.33 -26.75 42.45
C GLU A 7 0.13 -25.93 43.74
N ASP A 8 -0.84 -25.01 43.76
CA ASP A 8 -1.61 -24.64 44.97
C ASP A 8 -2.75 -23.63 44.71
N THR A 9 -3.48 -23.75 43.59
CA THR A 9 -4.77 -23.08 43.41
C THR A 9 -5.86 -24.13 43.29
N THR A 10 -6.61 -24.31 44.38
CA THR A 10 -7.85 -25.09 44.34
C THR A 10 -8.91 -24.23 43.64
N VAL A 11 -9.04 -24.42 42.32
CA VAL A 11 -10.17 -23.88 41.55
C VAL A 11 -11.39 -24.75 41.87
N PHE A 12 -12.37 -24.19 42.56
CA PHE A 12 -13.67 -24.84 42.73
C PHE A 12 -14.47 -24.67 41.44
N ILE A 13 -14.69 -25.77 40.72
CA ILE A 13 -15.65 -25.83 39.60
C ILE A 13 -17.06 -26.15 40.13
N ASP A 14 -18.06 -25.61 39.45
CA ASP A 14 -19.49 -25.51 39.80
C ASP A 14 -20.24 -26.86 40.02
N GLU A 15 -19.56 -28.01 40.00
CA GLU A 15 -20.21 -29.33 40.06
C GLU A 15 -20.12 -30.06 41.41
N ASP A 16 -19.39 -29.56 42.41
CA ASP A 16 -19.17 -30.33 43.67
C ASP A 16 -20.17 -30.04 44.82
N PHE A 17 -21.19 -29.21 44.62
CA PHE A 17 -22.13 -28.85 45.70
C PHE A 17 -23.45 -29.64 45.76
N SER A 18 -23.77 -30.47 44.76
CA SER A 18 -25.10 -31.11 44.72
C SER A 18 -25.27 -32.42 45.49
N ASP A 19 -24.20 -33.03 46.04
CA ASP A 19 -24.28 -34.39 46.63
C ASP A 19 -23.87 -34.51 48.12
N ALA A 20 -23.88 -33.41 48.89
CA ALA A 20 -23.55 -33.44 50.32
C ALA A 20 -24.77 -33.57 51.26
N SER A 21 -25.75 -34.43 50.95
CA SER A 21 -26.75 -34.85 51.94
C SER A 21 -26.29 -36.13 52.67
N GLY A 22 -25.39 -35.99 53.66
CA GLY A 22 -25.16 -37.05 54.63
C GLY A 22 -23.74 -37.21 55.16
N SER A 23 -23.50 -36.65 56.35
CA SER A 23 -22.59 -37.17 57.39
C SER A 23 -21.11 -37.39 57.02
N THR A 24 -20.29 -36.34 57.07
CA THR A 24 -19.15 -36.11 58.01
C THR A 24 -18.33 -34.91 57.51
N PRO A 25 -17.88 -33.96 58.37
CA PRO A 25 -17.04 -32.86 57.92
C PRO A 25 -15.66 -33.35 57.46
N PRO A 26 -14.99 -32.66 56.51
CA PRO A 26 -13.64 -33.00 56.11
C PRO A 26 -12.63 -32.94 57.28
N PRO A 27 -11.49 -33.65 57.20
CA PRO A 27 -10.51 -33.73 58.29
C PRO A 27 -9.94 -32.36 58.65
N GLY A 28 -10.22 -31.88 59.86
CA GLY A 28 -9.74 -30.58 60.39
C GLY A 28 -10.77 -29.81 61.22
N TRP A 29 -12.04 -30.16 61.12
CA TRP A 29 -13.14 -29.46 61.78
C TRP A 29 -13.58 -30.20 63.05
N THR A 30 -13.34 -29.61 64.23
CA THR A 30 -13.80 -30.19 65.50
C THR A 30 -15.26 -29.80 65.79
N THR A 31 -15.98 -30.70 66.45
CA THR A 31 -17.38 -30.51 66.91
C THR A 31 -17.61 -29.33 67.86
N GLU A 32 -16.58 -28.57 68.24
CA GLU A 32 -16.71 -27.35 69.07
C GLU A 32 -17.06 -26.08 68.25
N VAL A 33 -17.20 -26.17 66.92
CA VAL A 33 -17.62 -25.06 66.03
C VAL A 33 -19.14 -25.06 65.75
N LEU A 34 -19.92 -25.94 66.39
CA LEU A 34 -21.36 -26.07 66.18
C LEU A 34 -22.13 -25.88 67.49
N GLU A 35 -22.24 -24.64 67.99
CA GLU A 35 -23.25 -24.29 69.01
C GLU A 35 -24.39 -23.49 68.37
N GLY A 36 -25.47 -24.20 68.00
CA GLY A 36 -26.75 -23.63 67.58
C GLY A 36 -27.89 -24.62 67.81
N ASN A 37 -29.00 -24.16 68.39
CA ASN A 37 -30.14 -24.96 68.83
C ASN A 37 -30.90 -25.60 67.64
N PRO A 38 -31.06 -26.93 67.56
CA PRO A 38 -31.58 -27.62 66.37
C PRO A 38 -33.09 -27.50 66.12
N ALA A 39 -33.80 -26.62 66.83
CA ALA A 39 -35.26 -26.49 66.74
C ALA A 39 -35.76 -25.25 65.98
N THR A 40 -34.92 -24.26 65.66
CA THR A 40 -35.35 -23.03 64.96
C THR A 40 -34.37 -22.42 63.95
N ASP A 41 -33.14 -22.92 63.80
CA ASP A 41 -32.15 -22.29 62.91
C ASP A 41 -31.96 -23.03 61.57
N VAL A 42 -32.01 -22.26 60.48
CA VAL A 42 -31.41 -22.60 59.19
C VAL A 42 -29.89 -22.56 59.36
N TRP A 43 -29.19 -23.55 58.81
CA TRP A 43 -27.75 -23.74 58.95
C TRP A 43 -26.97 -22.46 58.58
N ARG A 44 -26.32 -21.81 59.55
CA ARG A 44 -25.34 -20.75 59.31
C ARG A 44 -23.95 -21.38 59.22
N PHE A 45 -23.29 -21.23 58.08
CA PHE A 45 -21.88 -21.60 57.92
C PHE A 45 -21.03 -20.37 58.28
N ASP A 46 -20.24 -20.48 59.35
CA ASP A 46 -19.25 -19.50 59.78
C ASP A 46 -17.97 -19.78 58.97
N ASN A 47 -17.50 -18.84 58.14
CA ASN A 47 -16.25 -19.02 57.37
C ASN A 47 -15.04 -18.73 58.27
N PRO A 48 -14.22 -19.73 58.67
CA PRO A 48 -13.14 -19.52 59.62
C PRO A 48 -11.97 -18.68 59.09
N GLY A 49 -11.90 -18.44 57.77
CA GLY A 49 -10.86 -17.65 57.12
C GLY A 49 -10.87 -16.16 57.48
N ASN A 50 -12.03 -15.60 57.86
CA ASN A 50 -12.21 -14.16 58.07
C ASN A 50 -11.89 -13.65 59.49
N ARG A 51 -11.39 -14.51 60.39
CA ARG A 51 -10.91 -14.04 61.71
C ARG A 51 -9.51 -13.44 61.70
N ALA A 52 -8.77 -13.51 60.60
CA ALA A 52 -7.32 -13.30 60.62
C ALA A 52 -6.83 -11.85 60.40
N GLU A 53 -7.63 -10.89 59.90
CA GLU A 53 -7.09 -9.55 59.54
C GLU A 53 -7.74 -8.33 60.20
N ILE A 54 -8.57 -8.49 61.24
CA ILE A 54 -9.00 -7.34 62.08
C ILE A 54 -8.31 -7.36 63.45
N SER A 55 -7.09 -7.91 63.53
CA SER A 55 -6.26 -7.89 64.76
C SER A 55 -4.88 -7.26 64.63
N GLU A 56 -4.50 -6.74 63.47
CA GLU A 56 -3.25 -5.97 63.32
C GLU A 56 -3.57 -4.47 63.31
N PRO A 57 -3.06 -3.66 64.25
CA PRO A 57 -3.07 -2.23 64.08
C PRO A 57 -2.05 -1.88 62.99
N TYR A 58 -2.51 -1.14 61.97
CA TYR A 58 -1.68 -0.32 61.06
C TYR A 58 -1.24 -0.96 59.73
N ASN A 59 -2.02 -0.73 58.66
CA ASN A 59 -1.46 -0.51 57.33
C ASN A 59 -1.20 1.01 57.16
N PRO A 60 0.05 1.48 57.06
CA PRO A 60 0.38 2.91 56.98
C PRO A 60 -0.17 3.65 55.76
N ASN A 61 -0.66 2.94 54.75
CA ASN A 61 -1.00 3.52 53.44
C ASN A 61 -2.46 3.99 53.32
N PHE A 62 -3.29 3.79 54.34
CA PHE A 62 -4.67 4.30 54.36
C PHE A 62 -4.87 5.18 55.59
N ASP A 63 -4.99 6.49 55.37
CA ASP A 63 -5.27 7.45 56.42
C ASP A 63 -6.67 7.22 57.03
N ASN A 64 -6.68 7.00 58.34
CA ASN A 64 -7.78 7.17 59.29
C ASN A 64 -9.20 6.79 58.79
N PRO A 65 -9.60 5.50 58.82
CA PRO A 65 -10.95 5.11 58.43
C PRO A 65 -12.00 5.76 59.35
N VAL A 66 -13.06 6.32 58.76
CA VAL A 66 -14.24 6.84 59.48
C VAL A 66 -14.95 5.69 60.19
N ALA A 67 -15.03 4.52 59.54
CA ALA A 67 -15.45 3.25 60.14
C ALA A 67 -15.03 2.03 59.28
N VAL A 68 -14.79 0.89 59.92
CA VAL A 68 -14.56 -0.41 59.24
C VAL A 68 -15.58 -1.40 59.80
N TYR A 69 -16.27 -2.12 58.93
CA TYR A 69 -17.32 -3.06 59.32
C TYR A 69 -16.97 -4.47 58.88
N ASP A 70 -17.09 -5.38 59.83
CA ASP A 70 -17.06 -6.82 59.60
C ASP A 70 -18.49 -7.26 59.30
N SER A 71 -18.76 -7.65 58.06
CA SER A 71 -20.11 -8.04 57.60
C SER A 71 -20.62 -9.27 58.36
N ASP A 72 -19.73 -10.14 58.85
CA ASP A 72 -20.08 -11.35 59.60
C ASP A 72 -20.56 -11.06 61.04
N LYS A 73 -20.30 -9.86 61.59
CA LYS A 73 -20.62 -9.49 62.99
C LYS A 73 -21.89 -8.66 63.19
N LEU A 74 -22.61 -8.31 62.12
CA LEU A 74 -23.71 -7.32 62.19
C LEU A 74 -25.06 -7.81 61.62
N SER A 75 -25.21 -9.09 61.29
CA SER A 75 -26.52 -9.67 60.94
C SER A 75 -27.42 -9.76 62.19
N ASP A 76 -28.28 -8.76 62.39
CA ASP A 76 -29.32 -8.77 63.42
C ASP A 76 -30.57 -9.48 62.87
N ASP A 77 -31.10 -10.48 63.58
CA ASP A 77 -32.32 -11.20 63.20
C ASP A 77 -33.60 -10.33 63.25
N ASN A 78 -33.47 -9.04 63.58
CA ASN A 78 -34.57 -8.07 63.66
C ASN A 78 -34.68 -7.10 62.46
N VAL A 79 -33.85 -7.22 61.42
CA VAL A 79 -34.01 -6.43 60.17
C VAL A 79 -35.01 -7.11 59.20
N PRO A 80 -35.77 -6.34 58.40
CA PRO A 80 -36.65 -6.88 57.35
C PRO A 80 -35.93 -7.82 56.37
N GLU A 81 -36.62 -8.84 55.84
CA GLU A 81 -36.08 -9.87 54.91
C GLU A 81 -35.41 -9.33 53.63
N ASN A 82 -35.54 -8.03 53.35
CA ASN A 82 -34.92 -7.38 52.19
C ASN A 82 -33.69 -6.52 52.56
N ILE A 83 -33.25 -6.45 53.82
CA ILE A 83 -32.04 -5.73 54.24
C ILE A 83 -30.93 -6.72 54.55
N ALA A 84 -29.79 -6.58 53.86
CA ALA A 84 -28.63 -7.45 53.99
C ALA A 84 -27.66 -7.00 55.09
N PHE A 85 -27.48 -5.68 55.22
CA PHE A 85 -26.58 -5.06 56.18
C PHE A 85 -27.08 -3.65 56.51
N GLU A 86 -27.00 -3.25 57.77
CA GLU A 86 -27.12 -1.85 58.18
C GLU A 86 -26.00 -1.52 59.16
N SER A 87 -25.23 -0.47 58.87
CA SER A 87 -24.12 -0.05 59.71
C SER A 87 -24.61 0.55 61.02
N PRO A 88 -23.85 0.42 62.12
CA PRO A 88 -23.96 1.32 63.26
C PRO A 88 -23.91 2.79 62.83
N VAL A 89 -24.47 3.66 63.67
CA VAL A 89 -24.33 5.11 63.51
C VAL A 89 -22.87 5.50 63.66
N PHE A 90 -22.33 6.20 62.67
CA PHE A 90 -20.98 6.74 62.67
C PHE A 90 -20.99 8.25 62.42
N ASN A 91 -19.89 8.90 62.83
CA ASN A 91 -19.76 10.34 62.76
C ASN A 91 -18.88 10.76 61.58
N ALA A 92 -19.52 11.34 60.56
CA ALA A 92 -18.87 11.93 59.38
C ALA A 92 -18.81 13.47 59.44
N SER A 93 -19.10 14.08 60.59
CA SER A 93 -19.22 15.55 60.70
C SER A 93 -17.92 16.33 60.51
N THR A 94 -16.77 15.66 60.69
CA THR A 94 -15.44 16.24 60.51
C THR A 94 -14.70 15.66 59.32
N ALA A 95 -15.33 14.75 58.57
CA ALA A 95 -14.71 14.09 57.44
C ALA A 95 -14.57 15.09 56.28
N SER A 96 -13.38 15.12 55.69
CA SER A 96 -13.05 15.88 54.47
C SER A 96 -13.62 15.23 53.22
N GLY A 97 -13.74 13.90 53.22
CA GLY A 97 -14.47 13.09 52.24
C GLY A 97 -15.20 11.95 52.93
N VAL A 98 -16.15 11.30 52.24
CA VAL A 98 -16.78 10.06 52.75
C VAL A 98 -16.86 9.06 51.62
N PHE A 99 -15.97 8.08 51.61
CA PHE A 99 -15.92 7.05 50.58
C PHE A 99 -16.28 5.69 51.16
N LEU A 100 -17.25 5.03 50.55
CA LEU A 100 -17.63 3.67 50.89
C LEU A 100 -16.94 2.72 49.91
N THR A 101 -16.05 1.86 50.43
CA THR A 101 -15.48 0.75 49.66
C THR A 101 -16.05 -0.55 50.16
N PHE A 102 -16.39 -1.47 49.27
CA PHE A 102 -16.81 -2.81 49.63
C PHE A 102 -16.44 -3.78 48.51
N ASP A 103 -16.16 -5.01 48.91
CA ASP A 103 -15.94 -6.09 47.97
C ASP A 103 -17.23 -6.88 47.83
N GLN A 104 -17.52 -7.25 46.58
CA GLN A 104 -18.42 -8.35 46.23
C GLN A 104 -19.93 -8.20 46.56
N PHE A 105 -20.76 -8.78 45.69
CA PHE A 105 -22.08 -9.33 45.99
C PHE A 105 -22.10 -10.78 45.49
N TYR A 106 -21.89 -11.79 46.34
CA TYR A 106 -22.09 -13.20 45.93
C TYR A 106 -23.59 -13.50 45.79
N GLY A 107 -24.03 -13.91 44.60
CA GLY A 107 -25.40 -14.38 44.40
C GLY A 107 -25.70 -14.97 43.02
N GLY A 108 -25.78 -16.31 42.94
CA GLY A 108 -26.58 -16.98 41.93
C GLY A 108 -28.03 -17.03 42.40
N PHE A 109 -28.92 -16.27 41.75
CA PHE A 109 -30.35 -16.35 42.03
C PHE A 109 -30.87 -17.72 41.60
N SER A 110 -31.31 -18.55 42.56
CA SER A 110 -31.97 -19.81 42.19
C SER A 110 -33.39 -19.52 41.69
N THR A 111 -33.91 -20.37 40.78
CA THR A 111 -35.25 -20.20 40.22
C THR A 111 -36.32 -20.29 41.32
N GLY A 112 -36.78 -19.15 41.82
CA GLY A 112 -37.76 -19.04 42.90
C GLY A 112 -37.65 -17.77 43.75
N GLU A 113 -36.56 -17.01 43.64
CA GLU A 113 -36.31 -15.77 44.40
C GLU A 113 -36.71 -14.51 43.59
N ASN A 114 -37.27 -13.49 44.25
CA ASN A 114 -37.85 -12.28 43.61
C ASN A 114 -36.92 -11.06 43.64
N ALA A 115 -35.68 -11.19 44.13
CA ALA A 115 -34.71 -10.10 44.11
C ALA A 115 -33.97 -10.10 42.76
N SER A 116 -33.83 -8.92 42.16
CA SER A 116 -33.08 -8.69 40.92
C SER A 116 -32.02 -7.60 41.05
N GLU A 117 -32.02 -6.85 42.15
CA GLU A 117 -31.19 -5.66 42.33
C GLU A 117 -30.64 -5.57 43.76
N ALA A 118 -29.33 -5.32 43.88
CA ALA A 118 -28.70 -4.92 45.13
C ALA A 118 -28.59 -3.40 45.20
N ILE A 119 -29.05 -2.83 46.31
CA ILE A 119 -29.21 -1.39 46.51
C ILE A 119 -28.45 -0.96 47.76
N VAL A 120 -27.63 0.08 47.64
CA VAL A 120 -26.96 0.72 48.78
C VAL A 120 -27.65 2.04 49.07
N GLU A 121 -27.96 2.28 50.34
CA GLU A 121 -28.54 3.53 50.82
C GLU A 121 -27.69 4.14 51.92
N ALA A 122 -27.62 5.47 51.91
CA ALA A 122 -26.93 6.26 52.92
C ALA A 122 -27.95 7.11 53.71
N TYR A 123 -27.82 7.12 55.02
CA TYR A 123 -28.64 7.94 55.93
C TYR A 123 -27.91 9.22 56.29
N ASN A 124 -28.44 10.36 55.89
CA ASN A 124 -27.82 11.68 56.09
C ASN A 124 -28.22 12.35 57.42
N GLY A 125 -28.68 11.58 58.41
CA GLY A 125 -29.21 12.10 59.67
C GLY A 125 -30.71 12.45 59.64
N SER A 126 -31.36 12.39 58.47
CA SER A 126 -32.81 12.65 58.33
C SER A 126 -33.56 11.65 57.45
N THR A 127 -32.98 11.25 56.33
CA THR A 127 -33.61 10.34 55.36
C THR A 127 -32.59 9.38 54.75
N TRP A 128 -33.04 8.17 54.42
CA TRP A 128 -32.29 7.25 53.58
C TRP A 128 -32.33 7.71 52.12
N GLN A 129 -31.17 7.76 51.47
CA GLN A 129 -31.03 8.06 50.06
C GLN A 129 -30.34 6.89 49.38
N GLU A 130 -30.86 6.47 48.24
CA GLU A 130 -30.21 5.49 47.37
C GLU A 130 -28.95 6.10 46.76
N VAL A 131 -27.81 5.42 46.93
CA VAL A 131 -26.49 5.89 46.50
C VAL A 131 -25.82 4.92 45.53
N TYR A 132 -26.33 3.70 45.40
CA TYR A 132 -25.92 2.75 44.39
C TYR A 132 -27.02 1.72 44.15
N SER A 133 -27.11 1.25 42.91
CA SER A 133 -27.97 0.13 42.52
C SER A 133 -27.28 -0.70 41.43
N SER A 134 -27.31 -2.03 41.53
CA SER A 134 -26.66 -2.93 40.57
C SER A 134 -27.51 -3.15 39.31
N ASN A 135 -26.94 -3.06 38.11
CA ASN A 135 -27.67 -3.47 36.90
C ASN A 135 -27.75 -5.01 36.79
N THR A 136 -28.94 -5.54 36.47
CA THR A 136 -29.23 -6.99 36.39
C THR A 136 -28.30 -7.72 35.40
N GLY A 137 -27.57 -8.75 35.86
CA GLY A 137 -27.09 -9.83 34.98
C GLY A 137 -25.64 -10.32 35.13
N SER A 138 -24.76 -9.59 35.80
CA SER A 138 -23.40 -10.07 36.12
C SER A 138 -22.86 -9.29 37.32
N PHE A 139 -22.52 -10.00 38.40
CA PHE A 139 -21.88 -9.38 39.56
C PHE A 139 -20.38 -9.34 39.32
N ASP A 140 -19.83 -8.15 39.05
CA ASP A 140 -18.39 -7.96 38.85
C ASP A 140 -17.61 -8.30 40.14
N ILE A 141 -16.53 -9.06 39.99
CA ILE A 141 -15.67 -9.55 41.08
C ILE A 141 -14.71 -8.50 41.65
N ASN A 142 -14.87 -7.23 41.27
CA ASN A 142 -13.94 -6.14 41.60
C ASN A 142 -14.46 -5.28 42.76
N THR A 143 -13.55 -4.80 43.62
CA THR A 143 -13.82 -3.83 44.69
C THR A 143 -14.59 -2.62 44.16
N GLN A 144 -15.71 -2.28 44.80
CA GLN A 144 -16.51 -1.11 44.48
C GLN A 144 -16.12 0.06 45.38
N THR A 145 -16.11 1.27 44.83
CA THR A 145 -15.89 2.52 45.58
C THR A 145 -16.98 3.52 45.24
N LEU A 146 -17.69 4.01 46.26
CA LEU A 146 -18.73 5.02 46.13
C LEU A 146 -18.32 6.31 46.85
N ASP A 147 -18.41 7.44 46.15
CA ASP A 147 -18.24 8.76 46.75
C ASP A 147 -19.55 9.24 47.37
N LEU A 148 -19.61 9.18 48.70
CA LEU A 148 -20.75 9.62 49.50
C LEU A 148 -20.49 11.01 50.12
N THR A 149 -19.43 11.71 49.70
CA THR A 149 -19.01 12.98 50.30
C THR A 149 -20.14 14.00 50.30
N ASN A 150 -20.83 14.16 49.17
CA ASN A 150 -21.95 15.11 49.07
C ASN A 150 -23.18 14.68 49.89
N THR A 151 -23.28 13.40 50.26
CA THR A 151 -24.42 12.80 50.96
C THR A 151 -24.20 12.77 52.47
N LEU A 152 -22.98 12.49 52.92
CA LEU A 152 -22.66 12.16 54.32
C LEU A 152 -21.63 13.09 54.97
N ALA A 153 -20.81 13.84 54.22
CA ALA A 153 -19.84 14.74 54.84
C ALA A 153 -20.57 15.83 55.65
N GLY A 154 -20.12 16.08 56.88
CA GLY A 154 -20.78 17.01 57.79
C GLY A 154 -21.94 16.40 58.60
N VAL A 155 -22.30 15.13 58.39
CA VAL A 155 -23.37 14.44 59.12
C VAL A 155 -22.83 13.76 60.38
N GLN A 156 -23.40 14.08 61.54
CA GLN A 156 -22.97 13.52 62.84
C GLN A 156 -23.49 12.10 63.10
N ASP A 157 -24.70 11.79 62.60
CA ASP A 157 -25.38 10.51 62.82
C ASP A 157 -25.61 9.78 61.48
N ALA A 158 -24.52 9.47 60.77
CA ALA A 158 -24.56 8.82 59.47
C ALA A 158 -24.70 7.30 59.60
N GLN A 159 -25.39 6.66 58.65
CA GLN A 159 -25.47 5.20 58.52
C GLN A 159 -25.46 4.79 57.05
N ILE A 160 -25.10 3.55 56.77
CA ILE A 160 -25.13 2.94 55.44
C ILE A 160 -25.87 1.62 55.55
N ARG A 161 -26.72 1.30 54.58
CA ARG A 161 -27.36 -0.01 54.51
C ARG A 161 -27.34 -0.56 53.10
N PHE A 162 -27.28 -1.88 53.02
CA PHE A 162 -27.38 -2.66 51.79
C PHE A 162 -28.69 -3.41 51.85
N ARG A 163 -29.52 -3.29 50.82
CA ARG A 163 -30.83 -3.94 50.71
C ARG A 163 -31.04 -4.50 49.31
N PHE A 164 -32.01 -5.38 49.17
CA PHE A 164 -32.46 -5.92 47.89
C PHE A 164 -33.85 -5.39 47.53
N ASP A 165 -34.19 -5.41 46.25
CA ASP A 165 -35.51 -5.07 45.69
C ASP A 165 -36.59 -6.16 45.91
N GLY A 166 -36.20 -7.35 46.37
CA GLY A 166 -37.08 -8.47 46.76
C GLY A 166 -36.65 -9.19 48.04
N ASN A 167 -37.38 -10.24 48.45
CA ASN A 167 -37.01 -11.07 49.61
C ASN A 167 -35.84 -12.01 49.25
N TRP A 168 -34.87 -12.13 50.15
CA TRP A 168 -33.63 -12.88 49.97
C TRP A 168 -33.40 -13.88 51.14
N SER A 169 -32.79 -15.04 50.88
CA SER A 169 -32.67 -16.14 51.87
C SER A 169 -31.26 -16.41 52.45
N TYR A 170 -30.16 -15.87 51.91
CA TYR A 170 -28.78 -16.28 52.28
C TYR A 170 -27.74 -15.16 52.41
N LEU A 171 -27.20 -14.95 53.61
CA LEU A 171 -26.34 -13.82 53.96
C LEU A 171 -24.85 -14.07 53.60
N TRP A 172 -24.52 -14.18 52.32
CA TRP A 172 -23.13 -14.47 51.86
C TRP A 172 -22.52 -13.42 50.94
N ALA A 173 -23.14 -12.24 50.80
CA ALA A 173 -22.90 -11.42 49.62
C ALA A 173 -21.74 -10.40 49.71
N ILE A 174 -21.47 -9.76 50.86
CA ILE A 174 -20.67 -8.52 50.92
C ILE A 174 -19.49 -8.67 51.89
N ASP A 175 -18.30 -8.30 51.46
CA ASP A 175 -17.08 -8.33 52.28
C ASP A 175 -16.35 -6.97 52.27
N ASN A 176 -15.40 -6.77 53.19
CA ASN A 176 -14.48 -5.63 53.25
C ASN A 176 -15.14 -4.22 53.23
N VAL A 177 -16.32 -4.09 53.84
CA VAL A 177 -17.05 -2.81 53.91
C VAL A 177 -16.28 -1.81 54.79
N LYS A 178 -15.79 -0.74 54.16
CA LYS A 178 -15.02 0.32 54.83
C LYS A 178 -15.56 1.68 54.41
N VAL A 179 -15.64 2.59 55.38
CA VAL A 179 -15.88 4.01 55.15
C VAL A 179 -14.61 4.76 55.50
N VAL A 180 -14.03 5.44 54.52
CA VAL A 180 -12.76 6.16 54.67
C VAL A 180 -12.95 7.65 54.43
N ASP A 181 -12.14 8.47 55.12
CA ASP A 181 -12.17 9.93 55.02
C ASP A 181 -11.47 10.40 53.74
N ALA A 182 -10.42 9.67 53.33
CA ALA A 182 -9.67 9.94 52.11
C ALA A 182 -9.29 8.63 51.40
N LEU A 183 -9.21 8.70 50.08
CA LEU A 183 -8.64 7.67 49.24
C LEU A 183 -7.20 8.06 48.87
N PRO A 184 -6.30 7.10 48.59
CA PRO A 184 -4.92 7.40 48.20
C PRO A 184 -4.91 8.30 46.96
N ILE A 185 -4.05 9.30 46.95
CA ILE A 185 -3.86 10.17 45.79
C ILE A 185 -3.13 9.38 44.70
N GLY A 186 -3.63 9.44 43.47
CA GLY A 186 -2.96 8.77 42.35
C GLY A 186 -3.75 8.81 41.05
N VAL A 187 -3.05 8.57 39.95
CA VAL A 187 -3.63 8.30 38.63
C VAL A 187 -3.37 6.84 38.30
N VAL A 188 -4.40 6.11 37.90
CA VAL A 188 -4.25 4.75 37.36
C VAL A 188 -4.01 4.86 35.86
N ALA A 189 -2.89 4.30 35.41
CA ALA A 189 -2.51 4.21 34.01
C ALA A 189 -2.35 2.72 33.61
N PRO A 190 -2.51 2.37 32.32
CA PRO A 190 -2.29 1.01 31.84
C PRO A 190 -0.82 0.60 32.00
N THR A 191 -0.59 -0.70 32.28
CA THR A 191 0.77 -1.26 32.44
C THR A 191 1.07 -2.42 31.49
N SER A 192 0.10 -2.86 30.68
CA SER A 192 0.27 -3.98 29.74
C SER A 192 0.63 -3.47 28.34
N LEU A 193 1.64 -4.11 27.74
CA LEU A 193 2.06 -3.90 26.36
C LEU A 193 1.01 -4.50 25.41
N VAL A 194 0.48 -3.70 24.49
CA VAL A 194 -0.35 -4.15 23.36
C VAL A 194 0.00 -3.26 22.17
N GLY A 195 0.22 -3.84 20.99
CA GLY A 195 0.74 -3.14 19.82
C GLY A 195 -0.28 -2.32 19.04
N VAL A 196 0.19 -1.28 18.36
CA VAL A 196 -0.50 -0.55 17.28
C VAL A 196 0.20 -0.83 15.97
N SER A 197 -0.56 -1.01 14.88
CA SER A 197 0.01 -1.25 13.55
C SER A 197 0.08 0.04 12.73
N GLU A 198 1.18 0.23 12.01
CA GLU A 198 1.34 1.30 11.01
C GLU A 198 0.43 1.09 9.78
N ASP A 199 0.08 -0.16 9.49
CA ASP A 199 -0.63 -0.54 8.27
C ASP A 199 -2.14 -0.31 8.39
N ASN A 200 -2.66 -0.12 9.60
CA ASN A 200 -4.09 0.05 9.82
C ASN A 200 -4.42 1.19 10.80
N VAL A 201 -4.53 2.41 10.27
CA VAL A 201 -4.99 3.62 10.99
C VAL A 201 -6.40 3.43 11.60
N SER A 202 -7.15 2.40 11.18
CA SER A 202 -8.50 2.12 11.67
C SER A 202 -8.58 1.19 12.89
N ASP A 203 -7.46 0.62 13.38
CA ASP A 203 -7.41 -0.21 14.58
C ASP A 203 -6.56 0.43 15.71
N PRO A 204 -7.08 1.47 16.39
CA PRO A 204 -6.33 2.19 17.42
C PRO A 204 -6.28 1.42 18.75
N LEU A 205 -5.13 1.47 19.43
CA LEU A 205 -5.02 0.97 20.80
C LEU A 205 -5.77 1.87 21.76
N SER A 206 -6.75 1.31 22.50
CA SER A 206 -7.51 2.05 23.52
C SER A 206 -6.98 1.78 24.93
N PHE A 207 -6.72 2.84 25.68
CA PHE A 207 -6.27 2.82 27.07
C PHE A 207 -7.19 3.66 27.95
N GLN A 208 -7.35 3.25 29.22
CA GLN A 208 -8.20 3.93 30.20
C GLN A 208 -7.39 4.53 31.34
N PHE A 209 -7.80 5.70 31.81
CA PHE A 209 -7.29 6.33 33.02
C PHE A 209 -8.42 6.56 34.02
N SER A 210 -8.05 6.54 35.31
CA SER A 210 -8.91 6.97 36.40
C SER A 210 -8.07 7.68 37.48
N LEU A 211 -8.75 8.44 38.36
CA LEU A 211 -8.13 8.96 39.58
C LEU A 211 -8.45 8.03 40.76
N ASN A 212 -7.50 7.89 41.68
CA ASN A 212 -7.69 7.09 42.89
C ASN A 212 -8.50 7.83 43.96
N SER A 213 -8.55 9.17 43.93
CA SER A 213 -9.30 9.99 44.89
C SER A 213 -9.99 11.19 44.24
N ARG A 214 -10.99 11.74 44.92
CA ARG A 214 -11.69 12.96 44.47
C ARG A 214 -10.74 14.16 44.45
N PRO A 215 -10.56 14.86 43.33
CA PRO A 215 -9.79 16.08 43.31
C PRO A 215 -10.64 17.27 43.80
N THR A 216 -9.99 18.28 44.36
CA THR A 216 -10.58 19.55 44.82
C THR A 216 -10.68 20.60 43.70
N SER A 217 -10.03 20.36 42.56
CA SER A 217 -10.06 21.18 41.34
C SER A 217 -9.81 20.29 40.13
N ASP A 218 -10.06 20.78 38.91
CA ASP A 218 -9.91 19.98 37.70
C ASP A 218 -8.45 19.48 37.54
N VAL A 219 -8.30 18.19 37.23
CA VAL A 219 -7.03 17.51 36.95
C VAL A 219 -6.98 17.20 35.46
N THR A 220 -6.03 17.81 34.76
CA THR A 220 -5.83 17.57 33.32
C THR A 220 -4.61 16.70 33.09
N LEU A 221 -4.83 15.56 32.44
CA LEU A 221 -3.79 14.68 31.90
C LEU A 221 -3.49 15.11 30.47
N THR A 222 -2.23 15.44 30.19
CA THR A 222 -1.73 15.76 28.84
C THR A 222 -0.79 14.67 28.38
N PHE A 223 -0.95 14.23 27.14
CA PHE A 223 -0.22 13.13 26.53
C PHE A 223 0.80 13.68 25.55
N ASN A 224 2.09 13.45 25.81
CA ASN A 224 3.16 13.77 24.88
C ASN A 224 3.62 12.47 24.24
N ALA A 225 3.34 12.31 22.95
CA ALA A 225 3.78 11.18 22.16
C ALA A 225 4.88 11.60 21.19
N ASP A 226 5.77 10.68 20.81
CA ASP A 226 6.72 10.94 19.75
C ASP A 226 5.99 11.16 18.43
N ARG A 227 6.08 12.38 17.89
CA ARG A 227 5.26 12.81 16.74
C ARG A 227 5.79 12.26 15.40
N SER A 228 6.99 11.70 15.36
CA SER A 228 7.45 10.89 14.22
C SER A 228 6.78 9.53 14.17
N GLN A 229 6.19 9.03 15.25
CA GLN A 229 5.79 7.62 15.35
C GLN A 229 4.34 7.44 15.79
N LEU A 230 3.77 8.40 16.52
CA LEU A 230 2.40 8.35 17.04
C LEU A 230 1.62 9.64 16.77
N GLN A 231 0.34 9.49 16.46
CA GLN A 231 -0.59 10.61 16.27
C GLN A 231 -0.85 11.38 17.58
N ALA A 232 -1.38 12.61 17.46
CA ALA A 232 -1.61 13.47 18.62
C ALA A 232 -2.81 12.97 19.43
N ILE A 233 -2.62 12.83 20.75
CA ILE A 233 -3.64 12.33 21.66
C ILE A 233 -4.25 13.52 22.41
N ALA A 234 -5.58 13.66 22.35
CA ALA A 234 -6.27 14.75 23.04
C ALA A 234 -6.19 14.59 24.58
N PRO A 235 -6.02 15.69 25.35
CA PRO A 235 -5.94 15.62 26.80
C PRO A 235 -7.25 15.12 27.44
N ILE A 236 -7.16 14.59 28.65
CA ILE A 236 -8.30 14.22 29.51
C ILE A 236 -8.40 15.22 30.65
N THR A 237 -9.63 15.61 31.03
CA THR A 237 -9.87 16.38 32.26
C THR A 237 -10.80 15.60 33.19
N PHE A 238 -10.31 15.32 34.39
CA PHE A 238 -11.12 14.86 35.52
C PHE A 238 -11.51 16.07 36.37
N THR A 239 -12.75 16.10 36.80
CA THR A 239 -13.38 17.13 37.62
C THR A 239 -13.77 16.49 38.95
N PRO A 240 -14.07 17.29 40.00
CA PRO A 240 -14.59 16.76 41.25
C PRO A 240 -15.87 15.93 41.13
N ASP A 241 -16.57 15.96 39.99
CA ASP A 241 -17.85 15.28 39.78
C ASP A 241 -17.77 14.05 38.86
N ASN A 242 -16.71 13.90 38.06
CA ASN A 242 -16.55 12.77 37.13
C ASN A 242 -15.30 11.90 37.39
N TRP A 243 -14.55 12.17 38.46
CA TRP A 243 -13.27 11.51 38.76
C TRP A 243 -13.35 9.98 38.90
N LEU A 244 -14.51 9.46 39.30
CA LEU A 244 -14.79 8.01 39.42
C LEU A 244 -15.13 7.32 38.10
N ILE A 245 -15.34 8.07 37.01
CA ILE A 245 -15.67 7.50 35.71
C ILE A 245 -14.37 7.31 34.93
N PRO A 246 -13.95 6.08 34.61
CA PRO A 246 -12.77 5.85 33.78
C PRO A 246 -12.92 6.54 32.41
N GLN A 247 -11.87 7.22 31.96
CA GLN A 247 -11.85 7.92 30.68
C GLN A 247 -10.88 7.24 29.72
N ALA A 248 -11.35 6.88 28.53
CA ALA A 248 -10.56 6.20 27.51
C ALA A 248 -9.91 7.17 26.51
N ARG A 249 -8.74 6.79 25.98
CA ARG A 249 -8.07 7.43 24.84
C ARG A 249 -7.53 6.39 23.88
N THR A 250 -7.37 6.79 22.62
CA THR A 250 -6.85 5.97 21.53
C THR A 250 -5.48 6.47 21.10
N VAL A 251 -4.56 5.53 20.84
CA VAL A 251 -3.25 5.77 20.22
C VAL A 251 -3.30 5.18 18.82
N THR A 252 -2.70 5.90 17.87
CA THR A 252 -2.59 5.48 16.47
C THR A 252 -1.16 5.73 16.03
N ALA A 253 -0.56 4.77 15.33
CA ALA A 253 0.75 4.94 14.71
C ALA A 253 0.70 6.02 13.61
N VAL A 254 1.83 6.69 13.38
CA VAL A 254 2.04 7.48 12.17
C VAL A 254 2.51 6.48 11.13
N ALA A 255 1.73 6.27 10.07
CA ALA A 255 2.20 5.46 8.96
C ALA A 255 3.28 6.25 8.21
N ASP A 256 4.47 5.68 8.08
CA ASP A 256 5.52 6.22 7.22
C ASP A 256 6.23 5.13 6.37
N ASP A 257 7.31 5.51 5.67
CA ASP A 257 7.99 4.67 4.68
C ASP A 257 9.28 4.02 5.25
N ILE A 258 9.57 4.22 6.53
CA ILE A 258 10.74 3.66 7.19
C ILE A 258 10.38 2.24 7.62
N GLU A 259 11.26 1.27 7.34
CA GLU A 259 11.10 -0.09 7.86
C GLU A 259 11.59 -0.14 9.31
N GLU A 260 10.69 -0.12 10.29
CA GLU A 260 11.08 -0.15 11.72
C GLU A 260 11.45 -1.54 12.24
N GLY A 261 11.18 -2.60 11.47
CA GLY A 261 11.49 -3.97 11.83
C GLY A 261 10.61 -4.51 12.97
N ASN A 262 10.82 -5.79 13.31
CA ASN A 262 10.00 -6.46 14.32
C ASN A 262 10.22 -5.83 15.71
N GLU A 263 9.21 -5.12 16.21
CA GLU A 263 9.04 -4.66 17.61
C GLU A 263 9.77 -3.34 17.97
N GLN A 264 9.43 -2.25 17.28
CA GLN A 264 9.81 -0.94 17.77
C GLN A 264 8.95 -0.56 18.99
N THR A 265 9.60 -0.08 20.06
CA THR A 265 8.91 0.36 21.27
C THR A 265 8.96 1.88 21.39
N SER A 266 7.79 2.50 21.46
CA SER A 266 7.59 3.92 21.75
C SER A 266 6.93 4.08 23.14
N SER A 267 6.80 5.31 23.62
CA SER A 267 6.07 5.60 24.85
C SER A 267 5.28 6.89 24.77
N VAL A 268 4.15 6.92 25.47
CA VAL A 268 3.36 8.15 25.68
C VAL A 268 3.64 8.65 27.08
N GLU A 269 4.33 9.80 27.17
CA GLU A 269 4.55 10.50 28.43
C GLU A 269 3.23 11.13 28.89
N VAL A 270 2.87 10.93 30.16
CA VAL A 270 1.66 11.49 30.77
C VAL A 270 2.05 12.56 31.79
N THR A 271 1.61 13.79 31.54
CA THR A 271 1.83 14.92 32.47
C THR A 271 0.52 15.34 33.14
N VAL A 272 0.59 15.63 34.44
CA VAL A 272 -0.58 15.98 35.27
C VAL A 272 -0.51 17.44 35.70
N SER A 273 -1.57 18.19 35.42
CA SER A 273 -1.71 19.60 35.86
C SER A 273 -3.04 19.82 36.58
N SER A 274 -3.01 20.56 37.67
CA SER A 274 -4.20 20.93 38.44
C SER A 274 -3.96 22.15 39.32
N GLU A 275 -5.03 22.81 39.77
CA GLU A 275 -4.96 23.74 40.91
C GLU A 275 -4.99 22.99 42.26
N ASP A 276 -5.36 21.70 42.24
CA ASP A 276 -5.23 20.81 43.38
C ASP A 276 -3.75 20.44 43.58
N SER A 277 -3.18 20.79 44.74
CA SER A 277 -1.78 20.52 45.06
C SER A 277 -1.46 19.03 45.19
N ASP A 278 -2.45 18.18 45.43
CA ASP A 278 -2.28 16.75 45.55
C ASP A 278 -2.07 16.08 44.19
N TYR A 279 -2.63 16.67 43.13
CA TYR A 279 -2.54 16.17 41.76
C TYR A 279 -1.55 16.94 40.87
N ASN A 280 -1.30 18.22 41.15
CA ASN A 280 -0.46 19.04 40.30
C ASN A 280 1.00 18.55 40.25
N GLY A 281 1.47 18.17 39.06
CA GLY A 281 2.82 17.65 38.87
C GLY A 281 3.03 16.23 39.39
N LEU A 282 1.95 15.46 39.59
CA LEU A 282 2.04 14.04 39.95
C LEU A 282 2.77 13.26 38.84
N ILE A 283 3.68 12.37 39.23
CA ILE A 283 4.42 11.51 38.31
C ILE A 283 3.56 10.28 38.01
N VAL A 284 3.32 10.03 36.73
CA VAL A 284 2.61 8.86 36.21
C VAL A 284 3.59 8.07 35.34
N ASN A 285 3.49 6.73 35.35
CA ASN A 285 4.31 5.93 34.45
C ASN A 285 3.92 6.21 33.00
N ASP A 286 4.90 6.27 32.12
CA ASP A 286 4.66 6.34 30.68
C ASP A 286 3.88 5.11 30.23
N VAL A 287 2.99 5.30 29.25
CA VAL A 287 2.27 4.20 28.63
C VAL A 287 3.18 3.61 27.55
N PRO A 288 3.64 2.35 27.68
CA PRO A 288 4.46 1.73 26.65
C PRO A 288 3.60 1.36 25.44
N VAL A 289 4.12 1.62 24.24
CA VAL A 289 3.46 1.32 22.96
C VAL A 289 4.40 0.49 22.12
N GLU A 290 3.93 -0.64 21.63
CA GLU A 290 4.64 -1.44 20.63
C GLU A 290 4.10 -1.05 19.25
N ILE A 291 4.98 -0.73 18.31
CA ILE A 291 4.63 -0.42 16.93
C ILE A 291 5.01 -1.64 16.10
N THR A 292 4.05 -2.18 15.35
CA THR A 292 4.24 -3.39 14.54
C THR A 292 3.97 -3.10 13.07
N GLU A 293 4.91 -3.48 12.21
CA GLU A 293 4.69 -3.64 10.77
C GLU A 293 4.12 -5.04 10.51
N ASN A 294 2.95 -5.12 9.87
CA ASN A 294 2.44 -6.37 9.32
C ASN A 294 3.18 -6.67 8.01
N VAL A 295 4.41 -7.16 8.11
CA VAL A 295 5.12 -7.74 6.97
C VAL A 295 4.59 -9.15 6.69
N ILE A 296 4.52 -9.53 5.43
CA ILE A 296 4.26 -10.93 5.06
C ILE A 296 5.50 -11.76 5.45
N PRO A 297 5.41 -12.73 6.37
CA PRO A 297 6.60 -13.41 6.89
C PRO A 297 7.42 -14.11 5.80
N GLY A 298 8.63 -13.63 5.56
CA GLY A 298 9.56 -14.18 4.56
C GLY A 298 9.41 -13.59 3.15
N PHE A 299 8.52 -12.61 2.94
CA PHE A 299 8.18 -12.03 1.63
C PHE A 299 8.24 -10.50 1.68
N THR A 300 9.43 -9.95 1.96
CA THR A 300 9.64 -8.51 2.23
C THR A 300 9.31 -7.58 1.07
N SER A 301 9.33 -8.04 -0.18
CA SER A 301 8.96 -7.21 -1.33
C SER A 301 7.46 -7.05 -1.50
N TYR A 302 6.67 -7.85 -0.79
CA TYR A 302 5.22 -7.95 -1.00
C TYR A 302 4.45 -7.23 0.08
N ARG A 303 3.57 -6.34 -0.35
CA ARG A 303 2.64 -5.68 0.55
C ARG A 303 1.46 -6.57 0.93
N THR A 304 1.00 -6.34 2.16
CA THR A 304 -0.31 -6.82 2.62
C THR A 304 -1.45 -6.07 1.93
N VAL A 305 -2.67 -6.59 2.00
CA VAL A 305 -3.88 -5.87 1.51
C VAL A 305 -3.93 -4.44 2.05
N GLU A 306 -3.66 -4.27 3.33
CA GLU A 306 -3.70 -2.97 4.01
C GLU A 306 -2.65 -2.01 3.47
N GLN A 307 -1.41 -2.47 3.32
CA GLN A 307 -0.31 -1.68 2.75
C GLN A 307 -0.59 -1.27 1.31
N THR A 308 -1.04 -2.21 0.46
CA THR A 308 -1.42 -1.92 -0.92
C THR A 308 -2.52 -0.85 -0.99
N TYR A 309 -3.58 -0.97 -0.18
CA TYR A 309 -4.68 0.01 -0.18
C TYR A 309 -4.26 1.35 0.39
N ARG A 310 -3.44 1.37 1.45
CA ARG A 310 -2.87 2.58 2.03
C ARG A 310 -2.08 3.35 0.97
N ASP A 311 -1.10 2.70 0.36
CA ASP A 311 -0.16 3.35 -0.56
C ASP A 311 -0.88 3.90 -1.79
N LEU A 312 -1.78 3.14 -2.40
CA LEU A 312 -2.53 3.60 -3.57
C LEU A 312 -3.55 4.70 -3.23
N SER A 313 -4.17 4.65 -2.05
CA SER A 313 -5.07 5.73 -1.60
C SER A 313 -4.31 7.03 -1.34
N GLN A 314 -3.08 6.94 -0.81
CA GLN A 314 -2.19 8.08 -0.61
C GLN A 314 -1.68 8.61 -1.95
N LEU A 315 -1.27 7.74 -2.87
CA LEU A 315 -0.87 8.08 -4.23
C LEU A 315 -1.97 8.88 -4.94
N ALA A 316 -3.21 8.41 -4.85
CA ALA A 316 -4.38 9.10 -5.40
C ALA A 316 -4.63 10.46 -4.74
N SER A 317 -4.53 10.52 -3.41
CA SER A 317 -4.73 11.75 -2.64
C SER A 317 -3.66 12.81 -2.92
N ALA A 318 -2.42 12.38 -3.15
CA ALA A 318 -1.30 13.25 -3.50
C ALA A 318 -1.37 13.74 -4.96
N ASN A 319 -2.01 12.97 -5.86
CA ASN A 319 -2.06 13.23 -7.30
C ASN A 319 -3.49 13.36 -7.85
N PRO A 320 -4.37 14.20 -7.28
CA PRO A 320 -5.82 14.19 -7.57
C PRO A 320 -6.18 14.56 -9.02
N ASN A 321 -5.28 15.24 -9.74
CA ASN A 321 -5.46 15.61 -11.14
C ASN A 321 -5.36 14.42 -12.10
N ILE A 322 -4.60 13.39 -11.71
CA ILE A 322 -4.30 12.23 -12.55
C ILE A 322 -4.74 10.91 -11.94
N ALA A 323 -5.16 10.88 -10.67
CA ALA A 323 -5.51 9.66 -9.96
C ALA A 323 -6.84 9.77 -9.17
N SER A 324 -7.59 8.67 -9.09
CA SER A 324 -8.79 8.52 -8.26
C SER A 324 -8.80 7.14 -7.58
N TRP A 325 -9.12 7.09 -6.29
CA TRP A 325 -9.31 5.82 -5.56
C TRP A 325 -10.82 5.50 -5.46
N ILE A 326 -11.29 4.60 -6.31
CA ILE A 326 -12.71 4.34 -6.55
C ILE A 326 -13.15 3.10 -5.79
N ASP A 327 -14.28 3.22 -5.09
CA ASP A 327 -14.98 2.09 -4.47
C ASP A 327 -15.89 1.41 -5.49
N ILE A 328 -15.70 0.10 -5.72
CA ILE A 328 -16.47 -0.66 -6.69
C ILE A 328 -17.40 -1.68 -6.05
N GLY A 329 -17.32 -1.90 -4.74
CA GLY A 329 -18.11 -2.91 -4.03
C GLY A 329 -17.43 -3.38 -2.75
N ASP A 330 -17.93 -4.49 -2.20
CA ASP A 330 -17.48 -5.01 -0.90
C ASP A 330 -17.19 -6.51 -1.00
N SER A 331 -16.22 -6.99 -0.21
CA SER A 331 -15.89 -8.41 -0.11
C SER A 331 -16.94 -9.20 0.68
N TYR A 332 -16.89 -10.52 0.58
CA TYR A 332 -17.85 -11.42 1.23
C TYR A 332 -17.91 -11.25 2.75
N ASP A 333 -16.77 -11.18 3.43
CA ASP A 333 -16.72 -11.06 4.88
C ASP A 333 -17.34 -9.74 5.33
N LYS A 334 -17.08 -8.66 4.58
CA LYS A 334 -17.62 -7.33 4.88
C LYS A 334 -19.13 -7.24 4.77
N ILE A 335 -19.72 -7.83 3.72
CA ILE A 335 -21.17 -7.79 3.55
C ILE A 335 -21.91 -8.78 4.45
N THR A 336 -21.20 -9.72 5.09
CA THR A 336 -21.79 -10.76 5.91
C THR A 336 -22.14 -10.24 7.30
N PRO A 337 -23.43 -10.17 7.69
CA PRO A 337 -23.81 -9.62 8.98
C PRO A 337 -23.26 -10.44 10.16
N GLY A 338 -22.45 -9.82 11.00
CA GLY A 338 -21.78 -10.48 12.14
C GLY A 338 -20.65 -11.43 11.73
N GLY A 339 -20.15 -11.33 10.50
CA GLY A 339 -18.94 -12.00 10.02
C GLY A 339 -17.65 -11.29 10.43
N ASP A 340 -16.53 -11.78 9.91
CA ASP A 340 -15.20 -11.19 10.13
C ASP A 340 -15.10 -9.80 9.46
N PRO A 341 -14.15 -8.93 9.89
CA PRO A 341 -13.88 -7.68 9.18
C PRO A 341 -13.40 -7.97 7.75
N GLY A 342 -14.11 -7.45 6.74
CA GLY A 342 -13.71 -7.54 5.32
C GLY A 342 -13.37 -6.16 4.72
N TYR A 343 -13.33 -6.07 3.38
CA TYR A 343 -12.73 -4.94 2.65
C TYR A 343 -13.69 -4.31 1.62
N ASP A 344 -13.56 -2.99 1.38
CA ASP A 344 -14.07 -2.41 0.12
C ASP A 344 -13.19 -2.97 -1.02
N LEU A 345 -13.77 -3.34 -2.15
CA LEU A 345 -13.02 -3.55 -3.38
C LEU A 345 -12.77 -2.19 -4.02
N ARG A 346 -11.51 -1.92 -4.34
CA ARG A 346 -11.07 -0.61 -4.80
C ARG A 346 -10.33 -0.69 -6.12
N VAL A 347 -10.52 0.32 -6.96
CA VAL A 347 -9.81 0.52 -8.23
C VAL A 347 -9.07 1.85 -8.18
N LEU A 348 -7.81 1.86 -8.58
CA LEU A 348 -7.08 3.08 -8.89
C LEU A 348 -7.31 3.44 -10.36
N GLU A 349 -8.09 4.50 -10.59
CA GLU A 349 -8.22 5.12 -11.91
C GLU A 349 -7.08 6.11 -12.10
N LEU A 350 -6.27 5.92 -13.14
CA LEU A 350 -5.21 6.82 -13.58
C LEU A 350 -5.57 7.44 -14.95
N THR A 351 -5.80 8.75 -14.95
CA THR A 351 -6.03 9.53 -16.17
C THR A 351 -5.91 11.03 -15.87
N ASN A 352 -5.31 11.81 -16.78
CA ASN A 352 -5.30 13.25 -16.66
C ASN A 352 -6.70 13.82 -16.92
N LYS A 353 -7.35 14.26 -15.85
CA LYS A 353 -8.72 14.80 -15.86
C LYS A 353 -8.82 16.17 -16.54
N ASN A 354 -7.68 16.84 -16.79
CA ASN A 354 -7.64 18.14 -17.43
C ASN A 354 -7.56 18.05 -18.97
N VAL A 355 -7.21 16.89 -19.52
CA VAL A 355 -7.18 16.65 -20.97
C VAL A 355 -8.50 16.05 -21.43
N THR A 356 -9.18 16.74 -22.34
CA THR A 356 -10.42 16.27 -22.97
C THR A 356 -10.12 15.78 -24.37
N VAL A 357 -10.54 14.55 -24.69
CA VAL A 357 -10.44 13.97 -26.03
C VAL A 357 -11.82 13.92 -26.71
N PRO A 358 -11.89 13.88 -28.04
CA PRO A 358 -13.14 13.61 -28.73
C PRO A 358 -13.63 12.17 -28.49
N GLY A 359 -14.75 12.02 -27.78
CA GLY A 359 -15.27 10.72 -27.37
C GLY A 359 -14.73 10.29 -26.01
N ASP A 360 -14.83 9.00 -25.70
CA ASP A 360 -14.29 8.43 -24.47
C ASP A 360 -12.81 8.09 -24.67
N LYS A 361 -12.00 8.28 -23.62
CA LYS A 361 -10.60 7.83 -23.63
C LYS A 361 -10.56 6.30 -23.75
N PRO A 362 -9.60 5.72 -24.50
CA PRO A 362 -9.37 4.29 -24.47
C PRO A 362 -9.06 3.82 -23.05
N VAL A 363 -9.57 2.64 -22.67
CA VAL A 363 -9.47 2.12 -21.31
C VAL A 363 -8.59 0.87 -21.29
N LEU A 364 -7.54 0.88 -20.49
CA LEU A 364 -6.87 -0.35 -20.05
C LEU A 364 -7.40 -0.70 -18.65
N TYR A 365 -8.07 -1.84 -18.52
CA TYR A 365 -8.41 -2.42 -17.22
C TYR A 365 -7.43 -3.55 -16.90
N VAL A 366 -6.81 -3.50 -15.73
CA VAL A 366 -5.94 -4.57 -15.22
C VAL A 366 -6.39 -4.95 -13.82
N GLU A 367 -6.57 -6.24 -13.58
CA GLU A 367 -6.86 -6.76 -12.25
C GLU A 367 -5.80 -7.75 -11.77
N ALA A 368 -5.70 -7.90 -10.45
CA ALA A 368 -4.76 -8.77 -9.78
C ALA A 368 -5.35 -9.38 -8.51
N GLY A 369 -4.73 -10.46 -8.04
CA GLY A 369 -5.07 -11.09 -6.76
C GLY A 369 -6.49 -11.66 -6.73
N ILE A 370 -7.02 -12.13 -7.86
CA ILE A 370 -8.29 -12.87 -7.90
C ILE A 370 -8.15 -14.24 -7.21
N HIS A 371 -6.99 -14.87 -7.31
CA HIS A 371 -6.61 -15.97 -6.43
C HIS A 371 -5.67 -15.48 -5.33
N ALA A 372 -6.03 -15.78 -4.09
CA ALA A 372 -5.42 -15.20 -2.90
C ALA A 372 -3.89 -15.41 -2.78
N ARG A 373 -3.40 -16.60 -3.13
CA ARG A 373 -1.99 -16.98 -3.00
C ARG A 373 -1.04 -16.41 -4.06
N GLU A 374 -1.55 -15.72 -5.07
CA GLU A 374 -0.76 -15.31 -6.25
C GLU A 374 -0.06 -13.97 -5.99
N TYR A 375 1.00 -14.00 -5.16
CA TYR A 375 1.59 -12.81 -4.54
C TYR A 375 2.08 -11.74 -5.51
N SER A 376 2.76 -12.16 -6.57
CA SER A 376 3.40 -11.28 -7.55
C SER A 376 2.41 -10.40 -8.30
N THR A 377 1.16 -10.84 -8.44
CA THR A 377 0.13 -10.11 -9.19
C THR A 377 -0.21 -8.77 -8.53
N ASN A 378 -0.48 -8.78 -7.22
CA ASN A 378 -0.84 -7.58 -6.46
C ASN A 378 0.32 -6.59 -6.43
N GLU A 379 1.53 -7.09 -6.14
CA GLU A 379 2.69 -6.23 -5.97
C GLU A 379 3.10 -5.58 -7.29
N VAL A 380 3.17 -6.33 -8.39
CA VAL A 380 3.58 -5.76 -9.69
C VAL A 380 2.59 -4.73 -10.21
N LEU A 381 1.29 -4.95 -10.01
CA LEU A 381 0.26 -3.99 -10.42
C LEU A 381 0.35 -2.70 -9.60
N THR A 382 0.67 -2.83 -8.31
CA THR A 382 0.87 -1.68 -7.42
C THR A 382 2.13 -0.89 -7.80
N ARG A 383 3.24 -1.58 -8.10
CA ARG A 383 4.48 -0.95 -8.61
C ARG A 383 4.27 -0.26 -9.95
N PHE A 384 3.47 -0.85 -10.84
CA PHE A 384 3.13 -0.24 -12.12
C PHE A 384 2.38 1.09 -11.93
N ALA A 385 1.42 1.14 -11.01
CA ALA A 385 0.72 2.38 -10.67
C ALA A 385 1.68 3.48 -10.16
N GLU A 386 2.58 3.13 -9.24
CA GLU A 386 3.62 4.04 -8.71
C GLU A 386 4.56 4.54 -9.82
N TYR A 387 4.99 3.63 -10.69
CA TYR A 387 5.86 3.94 -11.82
C TYR A 387 5.22 4.94 -12.78
N LEU A 388 3.94 4.74 -13.13
CA LEU A 388 3.20 5.67 -14.00
C LEU A 388 3.07 7.06 -13.37
N VAL A 389 2.68 7.13 -12.10
CA VAL A 389 2.49 8.43 -11.42
C VAL A 389 3.82 9.17 -11.21
N THR A 390 4.87 8.45 -10.82
CA THR A 390 6.20 9.03 -10.56
C THR A 390 6.85 9.62 -11.80
N ASN A 391 6.56 9.04 -12.97
CA ASN A 391 7.15 9.42 -14.26
C ASN A 391 6.23 10.28 -15.14
N TYR A 392 5.01 10.58 -14.67
CA TYR A 392 4.14 11.54 -15.35
C TYR A 392 4.78 12.94 -15.39
N GLY A 393 4.91 13.51 -16.59
CA GLY A 393 5.61 14.77 -16.86
C GLY A 393 7.12 14.63 -17.04
N LYS A 394 7.72 13.45 -16.82
CA LYS A 394 9.16 13.17 -16.98
C LYS A 394 9.42 12.26 -18.17
N ASN A 395 8.64 11.19 -18.30
CA ASN A 395 8.67 10.27 -19.42
C ASN A 395 7.55 10.63 -20.41
N ALA A 396 7.90 10.86 -21.67
CA ALA A 396 6.95 11.32 -22.69
C ALA A 396 5.86 10.27 -22.96
N ASP A 397 6.20 8.98 -22.96
CA ASP A 397 5.23 7.91 -23.19
C ASP A 397 4.19 7.82 -22.09
N ILE A 398 4.65 7.77 -20.84
CA ILE A 398 3.77 7.72 -19.67
C ILE A 398 2.88 8.96 -19.62
N THR A 399 3.44 10.13 -19.97
CA THR A 399 2.68 11.38 -19.98
C THR A 399 1.53 11.35 -20.98
N TRP A 400 1.79 10.97 -22.24
CA TRP A 400 0.70 10.94 -23.21
C TRP A 400 -0.28 9.80 -22.95
N ILE A 401 0.17 8.67 -22.40
CA ILE A 401 -0.73 7.58 -21.98
C ILE A 401 -1.74 8.14 -20.97
N LEU A 402 -1.30 8.78 -19.90
CA LEU A 402 -2.24 9.34 -18.91
C LEU A 402 -3.06 10.51 -19.47
N ASP A 403 -2.53 11.28 -20.41
CA ASP A 403 -3.26 12.36 -21.07
C ASP A 403 -4.42 11.86 -21.94
N TYR A 404 -4.20 10.82 -22.72
CA TYR A 404 -5.14 10.39 -23.76
C TYR A 404 -5.91 9.11 -23.41
N PHE A 405 -5.50 8.37 -22.36
CA PHE A 405 -6.08 7.08 -21.96
C PHE A 405 -6.58 7.14 -20.51
N GLN A 406 -7.37 6.14 -20.15
CA GLN A 406 -7.77 5.83 -18.77
C GLN A 406 -7.23 4.44 -18.42
N LEU A 407 -6.53 4.34 -17.30
CA LEU A 407 -5.98 3.09 -16.78
C LEU A 407 -6.68 2.79 -15.46
N ASP A 408 -7.46 1.71 -15.41
CA ASP A 408 -8.20 1.29 -14.23
C ASP A 408 -7.55 0.03 -13.65
N LEU A 409 -6.89 0.18 -12.51
CA LEU A 409 -6.06 -0.86 -11.89
C LEU A 409 -6.74 -1.38 -10.62
N ASN A 410 -7.15 -2.65 -10.62
CA ASN A 410 -7.72 -3.34 -9.45
C ASN A 410 -6.64 -4.21 -8.77
N PRO A 411 -5.98 -3.71 -7.71
CA PRO A 411 -4.79 -4.35 -7.16
C PRO A 411 -5.10 -5.62 -6.35
N VAL A 412 -6.32 -5.78 -5.84
CA VAL A 412 -6.71 -6.93 -4.99
C VAL A 412 -8.19 -7.24 -5.18
N VAL A 413 -8.52 -8.19 -6.05
CA VAL A 413 -9.90 -8.66 -6.27
C VAL A 413 -10.40 -9.52 -5.09
N ASN A 414 -9.53 -10.32 -4.49
CA ASN A 414 -9.88 -11.25 -3.39
C ASN A 414 -9.13 -10.91 -2.08
N PRO A 415 -9.46 -9.78 -1.43
CA PRO A 415 -8.75 -9.34 -0.23
C PRO A 415 -8.96 -10.29 0.95
N ASP A 416 -10.18 -10.81 1.15
CA ASP A 416 -10.48 -11.73 2.25
C ASP A 416 -9.65 -13.02 2.15
N GLY A 417 -9.59 -13.63 0.95
CA GLY A 417 -8.76 -14.80 0.72
C GLY A 417 -7.27 -14.48 0.87
N ARG A 418 -6.83 -13.29 0.40
CA ARG A 418 -5.44 -12.84 0.50
C ARG A 418 -4.97 -12.79 1.96
N LYS A 419 -5.83 -12.44 2.92
CA LYS A 419 -5.47 -12.48 4.36
C LYS A 419 -5.12 -13.87 4.87
N PHE A 420 -5.69 -14.93 4.30
CA PHE A 420 -5.24 -16.30 4.60
C PHE A 420 -3.91 -16.60 3.93
N ALA A 421 -3.70 -16.14 2.70
CA ALA A 421 -2.44 -16.32 2.01
C ALA A 421 -1.28 -15.67 2.75
N GLU A 422 -1.45 -14.43 3.24
CA GLU A 422 -0.46 -13.67 4.03
C GLU A 422 0.01 -14.39 5.30
N GLN A 423 -0.82 -15.30 5.84
CA GLN A 423 -0.47 -16.16 6.99
C GLN A 423 0.30 -17.42 6.58
N GLY A 424 0.59 -17.60 5.29
CA GLY A 424 1.30 -18.75 4.71
C GLY A 424 0.40 -19.90 4.25
N TYR A 425 -0.93 -19.75 4.27
CA TYR A 425 -1.82 -20.76 3.69
C TYR A 425 -1.78 -20.66 2.17
N SER A 426 -1.67 -21.78 1.45
CA SER A 426 -1.81 -21.80 -0.02
C SER A 426 -3.30 -21.65 -0.44
N TRP A 427 -3.95 -20.62 0.09
CA TRP A 427 -5.36 -20.29 -0.10
C TRP A 427 -5.57 -19.76 -1.52
N ARG A 428 -6.60 -20.24 -2.22
CA ARG A 428 -6.89 -19.82 -3.59
C ARG A 428 -8.17 -19.00 -3.70
N LYS A 429 -9.24 -19.52 -3.10
CA LYS A 429 -10.62 -19.06 -3.28
C LYS A 429 -10.92 -17.81 -2.47
N ASN A 430 -12.12 -17.24 -2.58
CA ASN A 430 -12.60 -16.29 -1.56
C ASN A 430 -12.90 -17.00 -0.23
N THR A 431 -13.53 -16.32 0.72
CA THR A 431 -13.79 -16.86 2.07
C THR A 431 -15.24 -17.28 2.30
N ASN A 432 -16.08 -17.33 1.26
CA ASN A 432 -17.49 -17.71 1.41
C ASN A 432 -17.67 -19.20 1.78
N PRO A 433 -18.10 -19.55 3.01
CA PRO A 433 -18.28 -20.94 3.40
C PRO A 433 -19.68 -21.46 3.04
N LYS A 434 -20.57 -20.62 2.51
CA LYS A 434 -21.97 -20.99 2.24
C LYS A 434 -22.06 -21.84 0.98
N VAL A 435 -22.88 -22.87 1.08
CA VAL A 435 -23.16 -23.82 -0.01
C VAL A 435 -24.66 -23.94 -0.27
N PRO A 436 -25.07 -24.41 -1.46
CA PRO A 436 -26.48 -24.66 -1.75
C PRO A 436 -27.15 -25.62 -0.72
N PRO A 437 -28.47 -25.49 -0.47
CA PRO A 437 -29.17 -26.36 0.47
C PRO A 437 -29.01 -27.85 0.14
N GLY A 438 -28.60 -28.64 1.14
CA GLY A 438 -28.43 -30.09 1.01
C GLY A 438 -27.06 -30.53 0.48
N VAL A 439 -26.12 -29.60 0.32
CA VAL A 439 -24.69 -29.87 0.09
C VAL A 439 -23.95 -29.66 1.40
N ASP A 440 -22.95 -30.50 1.68
CA ASP A 440 -22.10 -30.33 2.86
C ASP A 440 -21.08 -29.20 2.60
N PRO A 441 -20.88 -28.26 3.54
CA PRO A 441 -19.86 -27.22 3.38
C PRO A 441 -18.47 -27.83 3.43
N ALA A 442 -17.53 -27.26 2.68
CA ALA A 442 -16.14 -27.63 2.77
C ALA A 442 -15.53 -27.19 4.13
N PRO A 443 -14.64 -27.99 4.73
CA PRO A 443 -13.96 -27.60 5.96
C PRO A 443 -12.92 -26.51 5.68
N PHE A 444 -12.41 -25.86 6.73
CA PHE A 444 -11.15 -25.12 6.62
C PHE A 444 -9.99 -26.10 6.28
N PRO A 445 -9.09 -25.78 5.35
CA PRO A 445 -8.94 -24.53 4.60
C PRO A 445 -9.51 -24.57 3.15
N ASP A 446 -10.51 -25.41 2.89
CA ASP A 446 -10.95 -25.75 1.53
C ASP A 446 -12.26 -25.04 1.11
N TYR A 447 -12.87 -24.23 1.98
CA TYR A 447 -14.09 -23.49 1.63
C TYR A 447 -13.82 -22.26 0.76
N GLY A 448 -14.88 -21.60 0.30
CA GLY A 448 -14.80 -20.50 -0.66
C GLY A 448 -15.15 -20.91 -2.08
N VAL A 449 -15.22 -19.92 -2.96
CA VAL A 449 -15.49 -20.01 -4.40
C VAL A 449 -14.26 -19.54 -5.19
N ASP A 450 -13.94 -20.27 -6.25
CA ASP A 450 -12.94 -19.84 -7.22
C ASP A 450 -13.54 -18.69 -8.05
N LEU A 451 -13.09 -17.47 -7.78
CA LEU A 451 -13.62 -16.26 -8.41
C LEU A 451 -13.39 -16.28 -9.93
N ASN A 452 -12.26 -16.83 -10.40
CA ASN A 452 -11.99 -17.00 -11.83
C ASN A 452 -12.68 -18.25 -12.43
N ARG A 453 -13.71 -18.79 -11.75
CA ARG A 453 -14.70 -19.73 -12.30
C ARG A 453 -16.13 -19.25 -12.08
N ASN A 454 -16.32 -18.06 -11.51
CA ASN A 454 -17.61 -17.56 -11.07
C ASN A 454 -18.28 -16.61 -12.07
N HIS A 455 -17.60 -16.15 -13.12
CA HIS A 455 -18.17 -15.19 -14.09
C HIS A 455 -19.29 -15.81 -14.94
N ASP A 456 -20.20 -14.98 -15.44
CA ASP A 456 -21.45 -15.45 -16.05
C ASP A 456 -21.29 -16.14 -17.42
N PHE A 457 -20.21 -15.86 -18.15
CA PHE A 457 -20.03 -16.33 -19.51
C PHE A 457 -19.63 -17.80 -19.54
N ARG A 458 -20.48 -18.63 -20.17
CA ARG A 458 -20.29 -20.09 -20.30
C ARG A 458 -20.10 -20.84 -18.98
N TRP A 459 -20.49 -20.24 -17.86
CA TRP A 459 -20.38 -20.79 -16.51
C TRP A 459 -20.84 -22.25 -16.40
N GLY A 460 -19.95 -23.13 -15.96
CA GLY A 460 -20.25 -24.55 -15.72
C GLY A 460 -20.69 -25.36 -16.94
N THR A 461 -20.41 -24.89 -18.16
CA THR A 461 -20.81 -25.55 -19.42
C THR A 461 -19.77 -26.52 -19.97
N VAL A 462 -18.53 -26.47 -19.49
CA VAL A 462 -17.39 -27.24 -20.01
C VAL A 462 -17.08 -28.41 -19.09
N PRO A 463 -17.15 -29.66 -19.57
CA PRO A 463 -16.78 -30.82 -18.76
C PRO A 463 -15.34 -30.72 -18.26
N GLY A 464 -15.17 -30.62 -16.94
CA GLY A 464 -13.85 -30.45 -16.31
C GLY A 464 -13.31 -29.03 -16.32
N GLY A 465 -14.07 -28.04 -16.82
CA GLY A 465 -13.65 -26.64 -16.83
C GLY A 465 -13.68 -25.95 -15.46
N SER A 466 -14.54 -26.46 -14.58
CA SER A 466 -14.69 -26.06 -13.19
C SER A 466 -15.39 -27.17 -12.41
N SER A 467 -15.50 -27.04 -11.09
CA SER A 467 -16.14 -28.02 -10.23
C SER A 467 -17.44 -27.51 -9.60
N GLY A 468 -18.39 -28.42 -9.36
CA GLY A 468 -19.60 -28.16 -8.57
C GLY A 468 -19.48 -28.64 -7.13
N ASP A 469 -18.34 -29.21 -6.73
CA ASP A 469 -18.06 -29.65 -5.36
C ASP A 469 -17.44 -28.50 -4.57
N PRO A 470 -18.06 -28.03 -3.47
CA PRO A 470 -17.51 -26.93 -2.65
C PRO A 470 -16.11 -27.16 -2.10
N ALA A 471 -15.66 -28.41 -1.96
CA ALA A 471 -14.32 -28.73 -1.48
C ALA A 471 -13.23 -28.65 -2.57
N ASP A 472 -13.62 -28.50 -3.84
CA ASP A 472 -12.68 -28.39 -4.95
C ASP A 472 -12.05 -26.98 -5.00
N LEU A 473 -10.78 -26.92 -5.42
CA LEU A 473 -10.06 -25.66 -5.64
C LEU A 473 -10.68 -24.83 -6.77
N THR A 474 -11.40 -25.49 -7.68
CA THR A 474 -12.07 -24.87 -8.84
C THR A 474 -13.58 -24.79 -8.67
N TYR A 475 -14.07 -24.78 -7.43
CA TYR A 475 -15.51 -24.67 -7.15
C TYR A 475 -16.07 -23.37 -7.72
N ARG A 476 -16.96 -23.49 -8.71
CA ARG A 476 -17.50 -22.37 -9.51
C ARG A 476 -18.54 -21.50 -8.80
N GLY A 477 -18.89 -21.82 -7.56
CA GLY A 477 -19.97 -21.17 -6.82
C GLY A 477 -21.35 -21.79 -7.07
N ALA A 478 -22.36 -21.25 -6.39
CA ALA A 478 -23.74 -21.77 -6.41
C ALA A 478 -24.51 -21.39 -7.69
N SER A 479 -24.11 -20.27 -8.30
CA SER A 479 -24.67 -19.70 -9.53
C SER A 479 -23.60 -18.81 -10.19
N PRO A 480 -23.74 -18.45 -11.48
CA PRO A 480 -22.89 -17.42 -12.07
C PRO A 480 -23.01 -16.10 -11.28
N ALA A 481 -21.89 -15.39 -11.14
CA ALA A 481 -21.71 -14.17 -10.35
C ALA A 481 -22.35 -14.26 -8.96
N SER A 482 -22.15 -15.40 -8.28
CA SER A 482 -22.68 -15.61 -6.92
C SER A 482 -21.91 -14.83 -5.86
N GLU A 483 -20.64 -14.54 -6.12
CA GLU A 483 -19.77 -13.88 -5.16
C GLU A 483 -19.83 -12.36 -5.30
N PRO A 484 -19.84 -11.61 -4.18
CA PRO A 484 -19.91 -10.15 -4.22
C PRO A 484 -18.68 -9.53 -4.87
N GLU A 485 -17.50 -10.13 -4.74
CA GLU A 485 -16.27 -9.69 -5.42
C GLU A 485 -16.43 -9.76 -6.93
N THR A 486 -16.83 -10.93 -7.46
CA THR A 486 -17.12 -11.12 -8.89
C THR A 486 -18.19 -10.14 -9.37
N LYS A 487 -19.27 -9.95 -8.59
CA LYS A 487 -20.36 -9.05 -8.98
C LYS A 487 -19.92 -7.59 -9.07
N ALA A 488 -19.06 -7.13 -8.15
CA ALA A 488 -18.49 -5.80 -8.13
C ALA A 488 -17.62 -5.54 -9.37
N VAL A 489 -16.75 -6.50 -9.71
CA VAL A 489 -15.92 -6.45 -10.93
C VAL A 489 -16.81 -6.43 -12.18
N GLU A 490 -17.79 -7.33 -12.28
CA GLU A 490 -18.70 -7.38 -13.44
C GLU A 490 -19.47 -6.08 -13.66
N ASP A 491 -19.98 -5.47 -12.57
CA ASP A 491 -20.69 -4.20 -12.65
C ASP A 491 -19.77 -3.06 -13.07
N PHE A 492 -18.57 -2.96 -12.48
CA PHE A 492 -17.63 -1.89 -12.77
C PHE A 492 -17.10 -1.97 -14.21
N VAL A 493 -16.55 -3.12 -14.62
CA VAL A 493 -16.02 -3.34 -15.98
C VAL A 493 -17.12 -3.19 -17.03
N GLY A 494 -18.36 -3.58 -16.72
CA GLY A 494 -19.51 -3.35 -17.57
C GLY A 494 -19.77 -1.87 -17.89
N THR A 495 -19.31 -0.93 -17.05
CA THR A 495 -19.37 0.51 -17.34
C THR A 495 -18.26 0.98 -18.28
N LEU A 496 -17.12 0.29 -18.32
CA LEU A 496 -15.94 0.67 -19.10
C LEU A 496 -16.08 0.27 -20.57
N PHE A 497 -16.75 -0.84 -20.85
CA PHE A 497 -16.77 -1.47 -22.18
C PHE A 497 -18.18 -1.64 -22.81
N PRO A 498 -19.02 -0.59 -22.90
CA PRO A 498 -20.37 -0.75 -23.42
C PRO A 498 -20.41 -1.03 -24.93
N GLY A 499 -21.05 -2.14 -25.32
CA GLY A 499 -21.60 -2.33 -26.67
C GLY A 499 -20.61 -2.64 -27.80
N ARG A 500 -19.49 -3.31 -27.53
CA ARG A 500 -18.42 -3.59 -28.50
C ARG A 500 -18.47 -5.02 -29.11
N GLN A 501 -19.33 -5.89 -28.59
CA GLN A 501 -19.47 -7.28 -29.05
C GLN A 501 -20.02 -7.41 -30.48
N GLY A 502 -19.55 -8.43 -31.19
CA GLY A 502 -20.11 -8.81 -32.49
C GLY A 502 -21.59 -9.20 -32.40
N ALA A 503 -22.29 -9.20 -33.54
CA ALA A 503 -23.74 -9.52 -33.58
C ALA A 503 -24.09 -10.93 -33.06
N SER A 504 -23.09 -11.81 -32.89
CA SER A 504 -23.16 -13.13 -32.27
C SER A 504 -21.76 -13.57 -31.82
N GLN A 505 -21.65 -14.63 -31.01
CA GLN A 505 -20.37 -15.17 -30.53
C GLN A 505 -19.44 -15.71 -31.64
N THR A 506 -19.90 -15.79 -32.89
CA THR A 506 -19.07 -16.18 -34.05
C THR A 506 -18.76 -15.00 -34.97
N THR A 507 -19.16 -13.78 -34.59
CA THR A 507 -18.91 -12.55 -35.35
C THR A 507 -17.82 -11.76 -34.64
N PRO A 508 -16.77 -11.30 -35.35
CA PRO A 508 -15.75 -10.47 -34.72
C PRO A 508 -16.34 -9.18 -34.17
N ALA A 509 -15.78 -8.73 -33.05
CA ALA A 509 -15.91 -7.36 -32.56
C ALA A 509 -15.34 -6.38 -33.62
N ASP A 510 -15.77 -5.12 -33.54
CA ASP A 510 -15.26 -4.06 -34.43
C ASP A 510 -13.74 -3.98 -34.31
N GLU A 511 -13.04 -4.00 -35.44
CA GLU A 511 -11.57 -3.86 -35.50
C GLU A 511 -11.08 -2.50 -34.96
N ASN A 512 -11.97 -1.51 -34.90
CA ASN A 512 -11.72 -0.20 -34.30
C ASN A 512 -12.11 -0.11 -32.83
N ALA A 513 -12.58 -1.21 -32.22
CA ALA A 513 -12.89 -1.23 -30.80
C ALA A 513 -11.62 -0.87 -30.01
N SER A 514 -11.73 0.16 -29.18
CA SER A 514 -10.71 0.49 -28.20
C SER A 514 -10.90 -0.35 -26.93
N GLY A 515 -9.91 -0.28 -26.06
CA GLY A 515 -9.87 -0.88 -24.73
C GLY A 515 -9.21 -2.25 -24.68
N LEU A 516 -8.68 -2.58 -23.51
CA LEU A 516 -7.96 -3.84 -23.25
C LEU A 516 -8.26 -4.29 -21.81
N PHE A 517 -8.44 -5.59 -21.62
CA PHE A 517 -8.65 -6.22 -20.32
C PHE A 517 -7.49 -7.19 -20.03
N ILE A 518 -6.88 -7.12 -18.86
CA ILE A 518 -5.83 -8.04 -18.43
C ILE A 518 -6.13 -8.52 -17.00
N ASP A 519 -6.11 -9.83 -16.79
CA ASP A 519 -6.16 -10.46 -15.46
C ASP A 519 -4.78 -11.05 -15.15
N LEU A 520 -4.12 -10.54 -14.10
CA LEU A 520 -2.81 -11.00 -13.66
C LEU A 520 -2.96 -12.17 -12.68
N HIS A 521 -2.33 -13.27 -13.03
CA HIS A 521 -2.28 -14.52 -12.30
C HIS A 521 -0.84 -14.95 -11.99
N SER A 522 -0.66 -15.95 -11.12
CA SER A 522 0.57 -16.72 -11.09
C SER A 522 0.27 -18.20 -10.86
N TYR A 523 1.02 -19.16 -11.40
CA TYR A 523 2.26 -18.99 -12.16
C TYR A 523 2.27 -19.81 -13.45
N GLY A 524 3.18 -19.47 -14.36
CA GLY A 524 3.32 -20.21 -15.62
C GLY A 524 4.25 -19.59 -16.66
N ASN A 525 4.63 -18.32 -16.52
CA ASN A 525 5.27 -17.53 -17.57
C ASN A 525 4.50 -17.61 -18.90
N THR A 526 3.18 -17.38 -18.83
CA THR A 526 2.30 -17.49 -20.01
C THR A 526 1.41 -16.28 -20.19
N VAL A 527 1.07 -15.98 -21.44
CA VAL A 527 0.00 -15.05 -21.82
C VAL A 527 -1.09 -15.86 -22.51
N LEU A 528 -2.26 -15.88 -21.90
CA LEU A 528 -3.43 -16.62 -22.37
C LEU A 528 -4.44 -15.65 -22.98
N TYR A 529 -5.12 -16.08 -24.03
CA TYR A 529 -6.22 -15.35 -24.65
C TYR A 529 -7.41 -16.29 -24.94
N PRO A 530 -8.65 -15.77 -25.02
CA PRO A 530 -9.83 -16.60 -25.21
C PRO A 530 -9.79 -17.49 -26.47
N TRP A 531 -10.38 -18.69 -26.45
CA TRP A 531 -11.23 -19.22 -25.38
C TRP A 531 -10.57 -20.27 -24.50
N GLY A 532 -10.90 -20.27 -23.21
CA GLY A 532 -10.70 -21.39 -22.28
C GLY A 532 -11.74 -22.51 -22.45
N SER A 533 -12.92 -22.15 -22.96
CA SER A 533 -14.09 -23.03 -23.01
C SER A 533 -14.23 -23.90 -24.27
N THR A 534 -13.46 -23.63 -25.33
CA THR A 534 -13.51 -24.41 -26.59
C THR A 534 -12.21 -24.26 -27.38
N TYR A 535 -11.85 -25.28 -28.17
CA TYR A 535 -10.73 -25.24 -29.12
C TYR A 535 -11.07 -24.50 -30.42
N ASP A 536 -12.35 -24.16 -30.63
CA ASP A 536 -12.70 -23.25 -31.72
C ASP A 536 -12.07 -21.87 -31.44
N PRO A 537 -11.44 -21.22 -32.44
CA PRO A 537 -10.79 -19.93 -32.21
C PRO A 537 -11.82 -18.81 -31.98
N ALA A 538 -11.43 -17.81 -31.20
CA ALA A 538 -12.16 -16.56 -31.06
C ALA A 538 -12.38 -15.85 -32.42
N PRO A 539 -13.52 -15.18 -32.65
CA PRO A 539 -13.76 -14.47 -33.91
C PRO A 539 -12.67 -13.46 -34.32
N ASN A 540 -12.05 -12.76 -33.36
CA ASN A 540 -10.93 -11.82 -33.57
C ASN A 540 -9.55 -12.48 -33.41
N ARG A 541 -9.42 -13.80 -33.61
CA ARG A 541 -8.22 -14.59 -33.31
C ARG A 541 -6.88 -14.01 -33.79
N GLU A 542 -6.83 -13.36 -34.95
CA GLU A 542 -5.57 -12.87 -35.51
C GLU A 542 -5.05 -11.68 -34.69
N GLY A 543 -5.90 -10.69 -34.42
CA GLY A 543 -5.55 -9.58 -33.54
C GLY A 543 -5.30 -10.02 -32.09
N LEU A 544 -6.08 -10.99 -31.57
CA LEU A 544 -5.83 -11.53 -30.22
C LEU A 544 -4.47 -12.21 -30.11
N ARG A 545 -4.15 -13.10 -31.07
CA ARG A 545 -2.88 -13.82 -31.10
C ARG A 545 -1.70 -12.87 -31.29
N ASN A 546 -1.78 -11.96 -32.27
CA ASN A 546 -0.66 -11.07 -32.60
C ASN A 546 -0.35 -10.13 -31.44
N LEU A 547 -1.37 -9.58 -30.78
CA LEU A 547 -1.16 -8.77 -29.57
C LEU A 547 -0.59 -9.61 -28.41
N GLY A 548 -1.04 -10.87 -28.24
CA GLY A 548 -0.43 -11.80 -27.30
C GLY A 548 1.06 -12.04 -27.58
N LEU A 549 1.45 -12.21 -28.84
CA LEU A 549 2.86 -12.36 -29.26
C LEU A 549 3.70 -11.10 -29.00
N LYS A 550 3.11 -9.91 -29.11
CA LYS A 550 3.77 -8.66 -28.69
C LYS A 550 3.99 -8.67 -27.17
N PHE A 551 3.00 -9.07 -26.37
CA PHE A 551 3.19 -9.23 -24.92
C PHE A 551 4.27 -10.26 -24.58
N GLY A 552 4.34 -11.39 -25.31
CA GLY A 552 5.43 -12.35 -25.20
C GLY A 552 6.81 -11.73 -25.39
N TYR A 553 6.96 -10.87 -26.40
CA TYR A 553 8.20 -10.13 -26.63
C TYR A 553 8.57 -9.23 -25.44
N TYR A 554 7.63 -8.44 -24.93
CA TYR A 554 7.91 -7.49 -23.85
C TYR A 554 8.05 -8.13 -22.45
N THR A 555 7.54 -9.34 -22.28
CA THR A 555 7.70 -10.13 -21.04
C THR A 555 9.01 -10.94 -21.03
N ALA A 556 9.85 -10.81 -22.06
CA ALA A 556 11.06 -11.60 -22.17
C ALA A 556 12.12 -11.22 -21.13
N SER A 557 12.78 -12.25 -20.56
CA SER A 557 13.97 -12.08 -19.73
C SER A 557 15.10 -12.97 -20.20
N ASN A 558 16.30 -12.40 -20.27
CA ASN A 558 17.47 -13.05 -20.84
C ASN A 558 17.17 -13.64 -22.25
N GLY A 559 16.36 -12.92 -23.03
CA GLY A 559 15.92 -13.33 -24.37
C GLY A 559 14.88 -14.46 -24.41
N THR A 560 14.35 -14.91 -23.27
CA THR A 560 13.27 -15.92 -23.20
C THR A 560 11.92 -15.24 -22.95
N PRO A 561 11.02 -15.17 -23.95
CA PRO A 561 9.67 -14.61 -23.82
C PRO A 561 8.75 -15.49 -22.98
N TYR A 562 7.54 -15.02 -22.66
CA TYR A 562 6.47 -15.86 -22.12
C TYR A 562 5.84 -16.71 -23.25
N ASP A 563 5.30 -17.87 -22.88
CA ASP A 563 4.57 -18.73 -23.81
C ASP A 563 3.17 -18.16 -24.08
N ILE A 564 2.72 -18.22 -25.33
CA ILE A 564 1.45 -17.59 -25.74
C ILE A 564 0.40 -18.65 -26.09
N TYR A 565 -0.75 -18.71 -25.42
CA TYR A 565 -1.77 -19.73 -25.72
C TYR A 565 -3.17 -19.18 -25.89
N GLN A 566 -3.96 -19.84 -26.73
CA GLN A 566 -5.40 -19.84 -26.48
C GLN A 566 -5.63 -20.57 -25.15
N SER A 567 -6.41 -20.02 -24.21
CA SER A 567 -6.47 -20.48 -22.81
C SER A 567 -6.77 -21.99 -22.67
N ILE A 568 -7.60 -22.57 -23.55
CA ILE A 568 -7.89 -24.02 -23.54
C ILE A 568 -6.67 -24.91 -23.84
N GLY A 569 -5.64 -24.35 -24.48
CA GLY A 569 -4.39 -25.03 -24.80
C GLY A 569 -3.66 -25.54 -23.56
N LEU A 570 -3.80 -24.85 -22.42
CA LEU A 570 -3.32 -25.34 -21.13
C LEU A 570 -4.24 -26.44 -20.60
N TYR A 571 -5.52 -26.11 -20.41
CA TYR A 571 -6.58 -27.03 -20.00
C TYR A 571 -7.96 -26.37 -20.19
N PRO A 572 -9.04 -27.16 -20.34
CA PRO A 572 -10.39 -26.59 -20.43
C PRO A 572 -10.77 -25.80 -19.17
N THR A 573 -11.41 -24.65 -19.36
CA THR A 573 -11.97 -23.81 -18.30
C THR A 573 -13.35 -23.28 -18.66
N ASP A 574 -14.12 -22.83 -17.67
CA ASP A 574 -15.34 -22.04 -17.88
C ASP A 574 -15.56 -21.03 -16.75
N GLY A 575 -16.34 -19.97 -17.02
CA GLY A 575 -16.60 -18.90 -16.05
C GLY A 575 -15.36 -18.06 -15.70
N THR A 576 -14.38 -17.99 -16.60
CA THR A 576 -13.16 -17.20 -16.43
C THR A 576 -13.36 -15.75 -16.85
N THR A 577 -12.56 -14.85 -16.28
CA THR A 577 -12.53 -13.40 -16.53
C THR A 577 -12.22 -13.07 -17.99
N ASP A 578 -11.22 -13.72 -18.59
CA ASP A 578 -10.82 -13.54 -19.98
C ASP A 578 -11.95 -13.91 -20.98
N ASP A 579 -12.53 -15.11 -20.86
CA ASP A 579 -13.66 -15.58 -21.67
C ASP A 579 -14.86 -14.65 -21.48
N TRP A 580 -15.12 -14.19 -20.25
CA TRP A 580 -16.22 -13.27 -19.96
C TRP A 580 -16.02 -11.89 -20.57
N ALA A 581 -14.86 -11.27 -20.38
CA ALA A 581 -14.58 -9.93 -20.89
C ALA A 581 -14.70 -9.89 -22.42
N TYR A 582 -14.06 -10.83 -23.13
CA TYR A 582 -14.17 -10.90 -24.58
C TYR A 582 -15.56 -11.37 -25.04
N GLY A 583 -16.15 -12.37 -24.36
CA GLY A 583 -17.44 -12.94 -24.74
C GLY A 583 -18.62 -12.01 -24.58
N THR A 584 -18.59 -11.15 -23.55
CA THR A 584 -19.65 -10.21 -23.22
C THR A 584 -19.45 -8.86 -23.89
N PHE A 585 -18.21 -8.37 -23.94
CA PHE A 585 -17.92 -7.02 -24.43
C PHE A 585 -17.23 -7.01 -25.79
N GLY A 586 -16.58 -8.08 -26.23
CA GLY A 586 -15.74 -8.07 -27.44
C GLY A 586 -14.46 -7.26 -27.28
N VAL A 587 -14.06 -6.94 -26.04
CA VAL A 587 -12.78 -6.30 -25.72
C VAL A 587 -11.68 -7.38 -25.78
N PRO A 588 -10.51 -7.12 -26.38
CA PRO A 588 -9.39 -8.04 -26.24
C PRO A 588 -9.10 -8.25 -24.75
N SER A 589 -9.01 -9.51 -24.34
CA SER A 589 -8.82 -9.91 -22.95
C SER A 589 -7.71 -10.95 -22.86
N TYR A 590 -6.93 -10.87 -21.79
CA TYR A 590 -5.79 -11.75 -21.56
C TYR A 590 -5.70 -12.14 -20.09
N THR A 591 -5.18 -13.35 -19.85
CA THR A 591 -4.71 -13.79 -18.54
C THR A 591 -3.19 -13.93 -18.60
N TRP A 592 -2.45 -13.27 -17.72
CA TRP A 592 -0.99 -13.40 -17.66
C TRP A 592 -0.60 -14.20 -16.42
N GLU A 593 0.01 -15.36 -16.61
CA GLU A 593 0.51 -16.22 -15.53
C GLU A 593 1.97 -15.84 -15.25
N LEU A 594 2.21 -15.07 -14.20
CA LEU A 594 3.49 -14.48 -13.86
C LEU A 594 4.40 -15.46 -13.11
N GLY A 595 5.69 -15.43 -13.40
CA GLY A 595 6.69 -16.15 -12.61
C GLY A 595 6.53 -17.65 -12.59
N THR A 596 7.06 -18.27 -11.54
CA THR A 596 7.21 -19.72 -11.40
C THR A 596 6.70 -20.30 -10.08
N ASP A 597 6.27 -19.46 -9.14
CA ASP A 597 5.65 -19.87 -7.89
C ASP A 597 4.46 -18.97 -7.51
N PHE A 598 3.57 -19.48 -6.66
CA PHE A 598 2.50 -18.69 -6.05
C PHE A 598 3.09 -17.72 -5.01
N PHE A 599 3.98 -18.25 -4.17
CA PHE A 599 4.72 -17.52 -3.15
C PHE A 599 6.14 -17.29 -3.64
N GLU A 600 6.26 -16.45 -4.66
CA GLU A 600 7.52 -16.21 -5.33
C GLU A 600 8.51 -15.48 -4.39
N PRO A 601 9.78 -15.93 -4.28
CA PRO A 601 10.78 -15.25 -3.46
C PRO A 601 10.97 -13.79 -3.88
N SER A 602 11.15 -12.88 -2.91
CA SER A 602 11.40 -11.45 -3.16
C SER A 602 12.51 -11.22 -4.18
N GLU A 603 13.63 -11.94 -4.08
CA GLU A 603 14.77 -11.82 -5.00
C GLU A 603 14.35 -12.08 -6.46
N TYR A 604 13.59 -13.15 -6.72
CA TYR A 604 13.12 -13.46 -8.08
C TYR A 604 12.08 -12.45 -8.57
N PHE A 605 11.23 -11.94 -7.69
CA PHE A 605 10.28 -10.88 -8.04
C PHE A 605 11.01 -9.62 -8.51
N GLU A 606 11.98 -9.14 -7.73
CA GLU A 606 12.73 -7.91 -8.03
C GLU A 606 13.62 -8.06 -9.27
N GLU A 607 14.27 -9.22 -9.43
CA GLU A 607 15.24 -9.43 -10.51
C GLU A 607 14.59 -9.89 -11.82
N SER A 608 13.39 -10.47 -11.78
CA SER A 608 12.76 -11.07 -12.95
C SER A 608 11.35 -10.55 -13.20
N ILE A 609 10.41 -10.73 -12.26
CA ILE A 609 8.99 -10.45 -12.56
C ILE A 609 8.74 -8.95 -12.76
N ALA A 610 9.15 -8.09 -11.84
CA ALA A 610 8.87 -6.66 -11.96
C ALA A 610 9.51 -6.03 -13.22
N PRO A 611 10.80 -6.28 -13.54
CA PRO A 611 11.43 -5.77 -14.76
C PRO A 611 10.82 -6.29 -16.06
N GLN A 612 10.26 -7.51 -16.09
CA GLN A 612 9.57 -8.06 -17.27
C GLN A 612 8.18 -7.46 -17.47
N ILE A 613 7.40 -7.39 -16.39
CA ILE A 613 5.96 -7.16 -16.49
C ILE A 613 5.61 -5.67 -16.56
N ILE A 614 6.38 -4.79 -15.90
CA ILE A 614 6.13 -3.34 -15.96
C ILE A 614 6.24 -2.80 -17.40
N PRO A 615 7.31 -3.09 -18.18
CA PRO A 615 7.39 -2.69 -19.58
C PRO A 615 6.29 -3.32 -20.45
N ALA A 616 5.92 -4.57 -20.20
CA ALA A 616 4.84 -5.25 -20.92
C ALA A 616 3.48 -4.57 -20.66
N LEU A 617 3.18 -4.20 -19.42
CA LEU A 617 1.98 -3.42 -19.07
C LEU A 617 2.00 -2.02 -19.69
N LEU A 618 3.16 -1.39 -19.80
CA LEU A 618 3.31 -0.10 -20.51
C LEU A 618 2.97 -0.27 -22.00
N TYR A 619 3.45 -1.32 -22.65
CA TYR A 619 3.07 -1.63 -24.03
C TYR A 619 1.58 -1.93 -24.17
N ALA A 620 1.00 -2.70 -23.24
CA ALA A 620 -0.43 -2.95 -23.19
C ALA A 620 -1.23 -1.64 -23.14
N ALA A 621 -0.81 -0.67 -22.32
CA ALA A 621 -1.43 0.65 -22.25
C ALA A 621 -1.37 1.38 -23.59
N LYS A 622 -0.22 1.38 -24.28
CA LYS A 622 -0.08 1.98 -25.62
C LYS A 622 -1.03 1.35 -26.65
N SER A 623 -1.20 0.03 -26.59
CA SER A 623 -2.00 -0.73 -27.56
C SER A 623 -3.52 -0.55 -27.40
N ALA A 624 -4.00 -0.08 -26.24
CA ALA A 624 -5.42 -0.05 -25.90
C ALA A 624 -6.28 0.87 -26.78
N TYR A 625 -5.70 1.73 -27.63
CA TYR A 625 -6.50 2.55 -28.56
C TYR A 625 -7.15 1.72 -29.67
N ARG A 626 -6.41 0.86 -30.37
CA ARG A 626 -6.91 0.00 -31.47
C ARG A 626 -6.21 -1.37 -31.44
N PRO A 627 -6.37 -2.13 -30.35
CA PRO A 627 -5.58 -3.34 -30.08
C PRO A 627 -5.68 -4.41 -31.17
N TYR A 628 -6.81 -4.51 -31.88
CA TYR A 628 -6.97 -5.47 -32.99
C TYR A 628 -6.23 -5.08 -34.28
N GLN A 629 -5.62 -3.90 -34.35
CA GLN A 629 -4.94 -3.39 -35.54
C GLN A 629 -3.50 -2.96 -35.27
N THR A 630 -3.26 -2.24 -34.17
CA THR A 630 -1.91 -1.78 -33.83
C THR A 630 -0.96 -2.93 -33.52
N ALA A 631 -1.50 -4.08 -33.13
CA ALA A 631 -0.74 -5.29 -32.88
C ALA A 631 -0.12 -5.91 -34.14
N ASP A 632 -0.62 -5.56 -35.34
CA ASP A 632 -0.07 -6.03 -36.62
C ASP A 632 1.04 -5.12 -37.14
N GLY A 633 1.18 -3.91 -36.58
CA GLY A 633 2.14 -2.93 -37.05
C GLY A 633 3.49 -2.96 -36.33
N PRO A 634 4.46 -2.18 -36.84
CA PRO A 634 5.80 -2.09 -36.29
C PRO A 634 5.89 -1.09 -35.15
N GLU A 635 6.75 -1.37 -34.17
CA GLU A 635 7.06 -0.44 -33.10
C GLU A 635 7.95 0.70 -33.59
N SER A 636 7.76 1.89 -33.03
CA SER A 636 8.76 2.97 -33.07
C SER A 636 9.54 2.95 -31.76
N VAL A 637 10.82 2.61 -31.82
CA VAL A 637 11.72 2.49 -30.66
C VAL A 637 12.89 3.47 -30.77
N GLY A 638 13.55 3.78 -29.65
CA GLY A 638 14.67 4.74 -29.62
C GLY A 638 14.29 6.12 -30.16
N VAL A 639 13.08 6.60 -29.83
CA VAL A 639 12.62 7.91 -30.28
C VAL A 639 13.36 9.00 -29.52
N ALA A 640 14.16 9.81 -30.23
CA ALA A 640 15.01 10.81 -29.61
C ALA A 640 15.08 12.10 -30.46
N THR A 641 15.45 13.21 -29.82
CA THR A 641 15.81 14.46 -30.48
C THR A 641 17.27 14.77 -30.21
N ASP A 642 17.99 15.29 -31.20
CA ASP A 642 19.37 15.78 -31.03
C ASP A 642 19.48 16.90 -29.99
N LEU A 643 18.39 17.66 -29.80
CA LEU A 643 18.27 18.71 -28.78
C LEU A 643 17.00 18.52 -27.96
N GLY A 644 17.15 18.29 -26.65
CA GLY A 644 16.02 18.25 -25.71
C GLY A 644 15.40 19.62 -25.43
N GLN A 645 16.18 20.69 -25.60
CA GLN A 645 15.75 22.07 -25.44
C GLN A 645 16.24 22.95 -26.60
N VAL A 646 15.39 23.83 -27.13
CA VAL A 646 15.71 24.70 -28.27
C VAL A 646 15.06 26.07 -28.14
N ALA A 647 15.79 27.13 -28.49
CA ALA A 647 15.23 28.46 -28.55
C ALA A 647 14.28 28.61 -29.76
N ALA A 648 13.13 29.25 -29.55
CA ALA A 648 12.13 29.43 -30.61
C ALA A 648 12.72 30.14 -31.85
N GLY A 649 12.63 29.48 -33.02
CA GLY A 649 12.95 30.07 -34.32
C GLY A 649 14.43 30.14 -34.71
N THR A 650 15.29 29.33 -34.09
CA THR A 650 16.73 29.33 -34.35
C THR A 650 17.17 28.28 -35.36
N VAL A 651 17.11 27.00 -34.99
CA VAL A 651 17.54 25.86 -35.80
C VAL A 651 16.50 24.74 -35.78
N PRO A 652 16.33 24.00 -36.88
CA PRO A 652 15.53 22.78 -36.87
C PRO A 652 16.16 21.71 -35.98
N VAL A 653 15.35 21.00 -35.21
CA VAL A 653 15.75 19.87 -34.35
C VAL A 653 15.71 18.59 -35.18
N VAL A 654 16.71 17.72 -35.08
CA VAL A 654 16.70 16.40 -35.70
C VAL A 654 15.96 15.43 -34.78
N LEU A 655 14.91 14.81 -35.31
CA LEU A 655 14.19 13.71 -34.68
C LEU A 655 14.70 12.40 -35.26
N SER A 656 15.08 11.45 -34.42
CA SER A 656 15.47 10.08 -34.79
C SER A 656 14.55 9.05 -34.14
N ALA A 657 14.43 7.89 -34.77
CA ALA A 657 13.75 6.70 -34.23
C ALA A 657 14.19 5.46 -35.02
N THR A 658 13.80 4.27 -34.57
CA THR A 658 13.89 3.03 -35.34
C THR A 658 12.49 2.41 -35.47
N GLY A 659 12.08 2.12 -36.70
CA GLY A 659 10.90 1.28 -36.96
C GLY A 659 11.30 -0.19 -36.91
N ASP A 660 10.60 -1.01 -36.12
CA ASP A 660 10.93 -2.42 -35.91
C ASP A 660 9.68 -3.30 -36.00
N ASP A 661 9.58 -4.07 -37.09
CA ASP A 661 8.48 -4.99 -37.35
C ASP A 661 8.77 -6.43 -36.87
N THR A 662 9.85 -6.64 -36.12
CA THR A 662 10.32 -7.99 -35.73
C THR A 662 9.91 -8.40 -34.32
N ARG A 663 9.23 -7.53 -33.58
CA ARG A 663 8.98 -7.68 -32.12
C ARG A 663 7.79 -8.57 -31.77
N TYR A 664 7.80 -9.80 -32.29
CA TYR A 664 6.88 -10.87 -31.90
C TYR A 664 7.68 -12.01 -31.31
N ALA A 665 7.26 -12.55 -30.16
CA ALA A 665 7.98 -13.65 -29.53
C ALA A 665 7.04 -14.66 -28.83
N ASP A 666 7.48 -15.91 -28.82
CA ASP A 666 6.86 -17.05 -28.12
C ASP A 666 7.99 -18.05 -27.82
N SER A 667 8.11 -18.54 -26.59
CA SER A 667 9.30 -19.28 -26.13
C SER A 667 9.36 -20.71 -26.63
N ASN A 668 8.22 -21.32 -26.91
CA ASN A 668 8.15 -22.73 -27.24
C ASN A 668 7.53 -23.04 -28.62
N ASN A 669 7.03 -22.03 -29.33
CA ASN A 669 6.21 -22.18 -30.55
C ASN A 669 5.01 -23.13 -30.36
N GLU A 670 4.65 -23.53 -29.14
CA GLU A 670 3.49 -24.39 -28.84
C GLU A 670 2.19 -23.57 -28.83
N GLY A 671 2.31 -22.25 -28.68
CA GLY A 671 1.26 -21.28 -29.00
C GLY A 671 0.87 -21.21 -30.48
N LEU A 672 1.71 -21.81 -31.33
CA LEU A 672 1.58 -21.83 -32.77
C LEU A 672 1.18 -23.25 -33.21
N GLU A 673 -0.12 -23.54 -33.32
CA GLU A 673 -0.57 -24.76 -34.01
C GLU A 673 0.03 -24.83 -35.43
N GLU A 674 0.10 -26.03 -36.02
CA GLU A 674 0.62 -26.24 -37.38
C GLU A 674 -0.16 -25.36 -38.40
N GLY A 675 0.46 -24.26 -38.86
CA GLY A 675 -0.15 -23.26 -39.74
C GLY A 675 -0.35 -21.86 -39.14
N THR A 676 0.08 -21.60 -37.90
CA THR A 676 0.02 -20.28 -37.25
C THR A 676 1.41 -19.82 -36.81
N GLU A 677 2.36 -19.74 -37.75
CA GLU A 677 3.72 -19.20 -37.50
C GLU A 677 3.68 -17.75 -36.98
N LEU A 678 4.80 -17.26 -36.41
CA LEU A 678 4.96 -15.83 -36.11
C LEU A 678 4.56 -15.00 -37.35
N PRO A 679 3.90 -13.84 -37.17
CA PRO A 679 3.63 -12.93 -38.27
C PRO A 679 4.90 -12.69 -39.09
N PRO A 680 4.86 -12.79 -40.43
CA PRO A 680 6.03 -12.51 -41.23
C PRO A 680 6.38 -11.03 -41.11
N SER A 681 7.57 -10.74 -40.61
CA SER A 681 8.10 -9.37 -40.60
C SER A 681 8.10 -8.79 -42.01
N GLN A 682 7.54 -7.60 -42.15
CA GLN A 682 7.54 -6.82 -43.37
C GLN A 682 8.63 -5.75 -43.31
N ASP A 683 9.06 -5.26 -44.47
CA ASP A 683 9.87 -4.05 -44.51
C ASP A 683 9.04 -2.86 -44.01
N ILE A 684 9.67 -1.95 -43.25
CA ILE A 684 9.05 -0.67 -42.89
C ILE A 684 8.77 0.07 -44.19
N ALA A 685 7.55 0.57 -44.38
CA ALA A 685 7.13 1.23 -45.62
C ALA A 685 6.94 2.74 -45.47
N ALA A 686 6.64 3.19 -44.27
CA ALA A 686 6.52 4.61 -43.94
C ALA A 686 6.72 4.85 -42.43
N ALA A 687 6.99 6.09 -42.07
CA ALA A 687 6.95 6.55 -40.69
C ALA A 687 6.46 8.00 -40.64
N ARG A 688 5.82 8.38 -39.54
CA ARG A 688 5.28 9.73 -39.33
C ARG A 688 5.49 10.23 -37.92
N TYR A 689 5.48 11.54 -37.77
CA TYR A 689 5.41 12.21 -36.47
C TYR A 689 4.27 13.22 -36.40
N SER A 690 3.85 13.53 -35.17
CA SER A 690 2.97 14.64 -34.83
C SER A 690 3.46 15.34 -33.58
N ILE A 691 2.95 16.55 -33.33
CA ILE A 691 3.36 17.40 -32.21
C ILE A 691 2.12 17.70 -31.35
N ASP A 692 2.26 17.56 -30.04
CA ASP A 692 1.30 17.84 -28.95
C ASP A 692 0.00 17.02 -28.94
N ALA A 693 -0.33 16.36 -30.04
CA ALA A 693 -1.46 15.46 -30.13
C ALA A 693 -1.11 14.22 -30.95
N PRO A 694 -1.59 13.03 -30.55
CA PRO A 694 -1.40 11.82 -31.31
C PRO A 694 -2.23 11.81 -32.59
N SER A 695 -1.86 10.91 -33.50
CA SER A 695 -2.34 10.89 -34.89
C SER A 695 -3.84 10.67 -35.05
N TRP A 696 -4.50 10.05 -34.08
CA TRP A 696 -5.93 9.79 -34.12
C TRP A 696 -6.78 10.96 -33.66
N ILE A 697 -6.20 11.99 -33.05
CA ILE A 697 -6.95 13.17 -32.65
C ILE A 697 -7.36 13.96 -33.91
N PRO A 698 -8.66 14.22 -34.13
CA PRO A 698 -9.13 14.94 -35.30
C PRO A 698 -8.47 16.31 -35.45
N GLY A 699 -7.80 16.52 -36.58
CA GLY A 699 -7.13 17.79 -36.90
C GLY A 699 -5.65 17.83 -36.55
N THR A 700 -5.10 16.79 -35.92
CA THR A 700 -3.65 16.63 -35.74
C THR A 700 -2.93 16.67 -37.07
N GLN A 701 -1.89 17.51 -37.16
CA GLN A 701 -1.03 17.56 -38.34
C GLN A 701 -0.01 16.43 -38.29
N LEU A 702 0.10 15.69 -39.41
CA LEU A 702 1.03 14.58 -39.57
C LEU A 702 2.15 14.97 -40.52
N TYR A 703 3.38 14.64 -40.13
CA TYR A 703 4.60 14.90 -40.88
C TYR A 703 5.31 13.57 -41.15
N SER A 704 6.00 13.45 -42.29
CA SER A 704 6.70 12.20 -42.63
C SER A 704 8.11 12.17 -42.03
N LEU A 705 8.53 11.01 -41.53
CA LEU A 705 9.95 10.68 -41.37
C LEU A 705 10.45 10.02 -42.66
N ARG A 706 11.76 10.13 -42.90
CA ARG A 706 12.46 9.40 -43.97
C ARG A 706 13.31 8.30 -43.35
N ALA A 707 13.54 7.21 -44.09
CA ALA A 707 14.58 6.25 -43.76
C ALA A 707 15.95 6.95 -43.70
N ALA A 708 16.78 6.59 -42.74
CA ALA A 708 18.08 7.21 -42.47
C ALA A 708 19.03 7.03 -43.66
N ASP A 709 19.00 5.85 -44.29
CA ASP A 709 19.75 5.52 -45.51
C ASP A 709 19.08 6.02 -46.81
N GLY A 710 17.89 6.61 -46.70
CA GLY A 710 17.07 7.13 -47.79
C GLY A 710 16.10 6.12 -48.45
N ASN A 711 16.06 4.86 -48.03
CA ASN A 711 15.20 3.83 -48.61
C ASN A 711 14.58 2.93 -47.54
N PHE A 712 13.25 2.97 -47.41
CA PHE A 712 12.46 1.97 -46.70
C PHE A 712 12.63 0.57 -47.32
N ASN A 713 13.51 -0.27 -46.76
CA ASN A 713 13.90 -1.55 -47.37
C ASN A 713 14.25 -2.70 -46.41
N THR A 714 14.12 -2.49 -45.11
CA THR A 714 14.32 -3.51 -44.08
C THR A 714 13.18 -3.54 -43.07
N SER A 715 13.01 -4.67 -42.40
CA SER A 715 12.05 -4.83 -41.29
C SER A 715 12.45 -4.11 -40.00
N VAL A 716 13.72 -3.70 -39.90
CA VAL A 716 14.23 -2.81 -38.86
C VAL A 716 14.92 -1.65 -39.58
N GLU A 717 14.36 -0.45 -39.47
CA GLU A 717 14.73 0.71 -40.31
C GLU A 717 15.00 1.93 -39.43
N GLY A 718 16.17 2.56 -39.61
CA GLY A 718 16.49 3.83 -38.96
C GLY A 718 15.68 4.96 -39.59
N LEU A 719 15.10 5.84 -38.78
CA LEU A 719 14.19 6.90 -39.18
C LEU A 719 14.73 8.26 -38.74
N GLN A 720 14.53 9.28 -39.57
CA GLN A 720 14.90 10.64 -39.22
C GLN A 720 13.93 11.69 -39.80
N ALA A 721 13.77 12.81 -39.11
CA ALA A 721 13.11 14.01 -39.58
C ALA A 721 13.79 15.27 -39.04
N SER A 722 13.40 16.42 -39.58
CA SER A 722 13.82 17.72 -39.07
C SER A 722 12.57 18.50 -38.69
N ILE A 723 12.50 18.95 -37.44
CA ILE A 723 11.37 19.66 -36.83
C ILE A 723 11.67 21.16 -36.90
N ASP A 724 10.82 21.91 -37.59
CA ASP A 724 10.89 23.37 -37.62
C ASP A 724 10.26 23.96 -36.36
N THR A 725 11.11 24.49 -35.48
CA THR A 725 10.73 25.07 -34.19
C THR A 725 10.23 26.51 -34.30
N SER A 726 10.33 27.15 -35.48
CA SER A 726 9.96 28.56 -35.65
C SER A 726 8.45 28.84 -35.50
N SER A 727 7.64 27.80 -35.62
CA SER A 727 6.19 27.88 -35.47
C SER A 727 5.67 27.30 -34.16
N LEU A 728 6.55 26.71 -33.35
CA LEU A 728 6.19 26.14 -32.05
C LEU A 728 6.04 27.24 -31.00
N ALA A 729 5.10 27.05 -30.09
CA ALA A 729 4.91 27.95 -28.96
C ALA A 729 6.05 27.75 -27.95
N LEU A 730 6.18 28.66 -26.99
CA LEU A 730 7.08 28.42 -25.86
C LEU A 730 6.47 27.38 -24.93
N GLY A 731 7.29 26.47 -24.43
CA GLY A 731 6.93 25.41 -23.50
C GLY A 731 7.37 24.03 -23.98
N ARG A 732 6.99 23.03 -23.19
CA ARG A 732 7.23 21.62 -23.50
C ARG A 732 6.26 21.15 -24.58
N HIS A 733 6.82 20.50 -25.60
CA HIS A 733 6.09 19.82 -26.66
C HIS A 733 6.29 18.31 -26.57
N THR A 734 5.27 17.53 -26.93
CA THR A 734 5.37 16.07 -27.04
C THR A 734 5.40 15.68 -28.51
N ILE A 735 6.47 15.03 -28.95
CA ILE A 735 6.65 14.57 -30.32
C ILE A 735 6.31 13.09 -30.37
N PHE A 736 5.24 12.74 -31.07
CA PHE A 736 4.80 11.36 -31.26
C PHE A 736 5.40 10.80 -32.55
N VAL A 737 5.85 9.54 -32.54
CA VAL A 737 6.37 8.84 -33.72
C VAL A 737 5.66 7.51 -33.87
N GLU A 738 5.25 7.20 -35.10
CA GLU A 738 4.64 5.92 -35.49
C GLU A 738 5.31 5.40 -36.76
N SER A 739 5.43 4.08 -36.85
CA SER A 739 5.93 3.35 -38.00
C SER A 739 4.81 2.57 -38.69
N GLN A 740 4.94 2.34 -40.00
CA GLN A 740 4.01 1.57 -40.82
C GLN A 740 4.74 0.47 -41.57
N ASP A 741 4.20 -0.74 -41.56
CA ASP A 741 4.73 -1.89 -42.29
C ASP A 741 4.37 -1.88 -43.79
N GLY A 742 4.88 -2.89 -44.52
CA GLY A 742 4.60 -3.12 -45.94
C GLY A 742 3.15 -3.42 -46.30
N ASP A 743 2.36 -3.91 -45.34
CA ASP A 743 0.93 -4.22 -45.52
C ASP A 743 0.02 -3.02 -45.19
N GLY A 744 0.59 -1.96 -44.64
CA GLY A 744 -0.08 -0.70 -44.33
C GLY A 744 -0.59 -0.60 -42.89
N ASN A 745 -0.16 -1.49 -42.00
CA ASN A 745 -0.50 -1.47 -40.57
C ASN A 745 0.39 -0.47 -39.83
N TRP A 746 -0.24 0.40 -39.06
CA TRP A 746 0.47 1.34 -38.17
C TRP A 746 0.57 0.71 -36.79
N GLY A 747 1.77 0.69 -36.20
CA GLY A 747 1.97 0.24 -34.83
C GLY A 747 1.57 1.30 -33.79
N VAL A 748 1.87 1.00 -32.53
CA VAL A 748 1.66 1.94 -31.42
C VAL A 748 2.62 3.12 -31.51
N PRO A 749 2.20 4.35 -31.13
CA PRO A 749 3.13 5.47 -31.05
C PRO A 749 4.11 5.30 -29.88
N SER A 750 5.29 5.87 -30.05
CA SER A 750 6.19 6.25 -28.96
C SER A 750 6.45 7.75 -29.02
N ALA A 751 6.97 8.34 -27.95
CA ALA A 751 7.15 9.79 -27.88
C ALA A 751 8.43 10.24 -27.17
N VAL A 752 8.81 11.50 -27.46
CA VAL A 752 9.89 12.23 -26.80
C VAL A 752 9.44 13.67 -26.51
N PHE A 753 10.04 14.30 -25.50
CA PHE A 753 9.80 15.71 -25.21
C PHE A 753 10.75 16.63 -25.98
N LEU A 754 10.26 17.81 -26.35
CA LEU A 754 11.05 18.91 -26.87
C LEU A 754 10.66 20.21 -26.16
N ASP A 755 11.57 20.80 -25.39
CA ASP A 755 11.32 22.05 -24.68
C ASP A 755 11.69 23.25 -25.57
N VAL A 756 10.68 24.02 -26.01
CA VAL A 756 10.88 25.24 -26.78
C VAL A 756 10.92 26.43 -25.83
N VAL A 757 12.10 27.01 -25.65
CA VAL A 757 12.30 28.14 -24.72
C VAL A 757 12.29 29.46 -25.47
N ALA A 758 11.99 30.54 -24.75
CA ALA A 758 12.16 31.88 -25.31
C ALA A 758 13.63 32.01 -25.73
N ALA A 759 13.89 32.45 -26.95
CA ALA A 759 15.13 33.18 -27.17
C ALA A 759 15.12 34.32 -26.16
N SER A 760 15.98 34.28 -25.15
CA SER A 760 15.90 35.19 -24.01
C SER A 760 15.81 36.64 -24.53
N GLU A 761 14.91 37.46 -23.97
CA GLU A 761 14.67 38.84 -24.48
C GLU A 761 15.95 39.71 -24.44
N ASP A 762 16.96 39.26 -23.70
CA ASP A 762 18.30 39.87 -23.57
C ASP A 762 19.44 38.96 -24.07
N ALA A 763 19.17 37.76 -24.58
CA ALA A 763 20.20 36.82 -24.99
C ALA A 763 20.85 37.26 -26.29
N THR A 764 22.16 37.48 -26.21
CA THR A 764 22.94 37.75 -27.41
C THR A 764 23.20 36.42 -28.11
N VAL A 765 22.61 36.24 -29.29
CA VAL A 765 22.94 35.11 -30.17
C VAL A 765 24.28 35.37 -30.82
N ILE A 766 25.24 34.47 -30.60
CA ILE A 766 26.58 34.51 -31.18
C ILE A 766 26.73 33.30 -32.09
N ASP A 767 26.72 33.58 -33.40
CA ASP A 767 26.68 32.56 -34.45
C ASP A 767 28.02 32.51 -35.20
N GLY A 768 28.58 31.32 -35.27
CA GLY A 768 29.78 30.96 -36.00
C GLY A 768 29.55 30.75 -37.50
N THR A 769 30.44 29.98 -38.10
CA THR A 769 30.46 29.59 -39.51
C THR A 769 30.82 28.12 -39.60
N ASP A 770 30.64 27.48 -40.74
CA ASP A 770 31.00 26.06 -40.96
C ASP A 770 32.52 25.77 -40.97
N GLY A 771 33.35 26.58 -40.31
CA GLY A 771 34.76 26.26 -40.11
C GLY A 771 35.31 26.94 -38.86
N ARG A 772 36.33 26.31 -38.26
CA ARG A 772 36.96 26.68 -36.98
C ARG A 772 36.85 28.16 -36.58
N ASN A 773 36.11 28.41 -35.52
CA ASN A 773 35.81 29.67 -34.90
C ASN A 773 36.37 29.78 -33.48
N THR A 774 36.38 31.02 -32.98
CA THR A 774 36.57 31.31 -31.56
C THR A 774 35.48 32.28 -31.16
N LEU A 775 34.50 31.79 -30.39
CA LEU A 775 33.31 32.52 -29.96
C LEU A 775 33.46 32.87 -28.49
N ILE A 776 33.21 34.14 -28.13
CA ILE A 776 33.38 34.63 -26.76
C ILE A 776 32.17 35.47 -26.34
N GLY A 777 31.58 35.12 -25.19
CA GLY A 777 30.42 35.77 -24.57
C GLY A 777 30.72 36.86 -23.57
N GLY A 778 29.65 37.51 -23.10
CA GLY A 778 29.63 38.50 -22.02
C GLY A 778 28.97 37.92 -20.76
N ASP A 779 28.81 38.77 -19.73
CA ASP A 779 28.29 38.34 -18.42
C ASP A 779 26.74 38.28 -18.37
N GLY A 780 26.06 37.77 -19.41
CA GLY A 780 24.62 37.49 -19.38
C GLY A 780 24.23 36.26 -20.19
N ASN A 781 23.00 35.79 -20.02
CA ASN A 781 22.49 34.59 -20.68
C ASN A 781 22.55 34.71 -22.20
N GLU A 782 23.28 33.84 -22.89
CA GLU A 782 23.61 33.93 -24.30
C GLU A 782 23.39 32.60 -25.04
N ILE A 783 23.33 32.65 -26.37
CA ILE A 783 23.17 31.45 -27.19
C ILE A 783 24.30 31.38 -28.21
N PHE A 784 25.05 30.29 -28.21
CA PHE A 784 26.17 30.05 -29.11
C PHE A 784 25.85 28.97 -30.13
N TYR A 785 26.16 29.26 -31.39
CA TYR A 785 26.15 28.28 -32.48
C TYR A 785 27.56 28.18 -33.06
N GLY A 786 28.28 27.08 -32.83
CA GLY A 786 29.56 26.81 -33.50
C GLY A 786 29.35 26.42 -34.97
N ARG A 787 28.39 25.52 -35.20
CA ARG A 787 28.04 24.90 -36.48
C ARG A 787 29.06 23.82 -36.83
N ALA A 788 29.65 23.84 -38.02
CA ALA A 788 30.65 22.85 -38.40
C ALA A 788 32.08 23.37 -38.20
N GLY A 789 33.03 22.46 -38.03
CA GLY A 789 34.44 22.73 -37.79
C GLY A 789 34.80 22.83 -36.31
N ASN A 790 36.02 22.41 -35.98
CA ASN A 790 36.55 22.40 -34.62
C ASN A 790 36.67 23.80 -33.99
N ASP A 791 35.73 24.15 -33.12
CA ASP A 791 35.51 25.46 -32.54
C ASP A 791 36.05 25.61 -31.12
N THR A 792 36.12 26.85 -30.66
CA THR A 792 36.42 27.18 -29.26
C THR A 792 35.42 28.20 -28.78
N ILE A 793 34.56 27.80 -27.86
CA ILE A 793 33.46 28.60 -27.33
C ILE A 793 33.73 28.86 -25.85
N ARG A 794 33.68 30.13 -25.45
CA ARG A 794 33.81 30.51 -24.03
C ARG A 794 32.84 31.63 -23.72
N THR A 795 31.84 31.34 -22.90
CA THR A 795 30.83 32.33 -22.53
C THR A 795 31.34 33.23 -21.38
N GLY A 796 30.51 34.14 -20.87
CA GLY A 796 30.77 34.84 -19.60
C GLY A 796 29.96 34.23 -18.47
N ASP A 797 29.59 35.02 -17.46
CA ASP A 797 28.59 34.59 -16.47
C ASP A 797 27.16 34.66 -17.09
N GLY A 798 26.16 33.99 -16.52
CA GLY A 798 24.80 33.89 -17.04
C GLY A 798 24.42 32.44 -17.34
N ASP A 799 23.13 32.17 -17.51
CA ASP A 799 22.65 30.82 -17.91
C ASP A 799 22.68 30.74 -19.44
N ASP A 800 23.68 30.07 -19.99
CA ASP A 800 23.98 30.05 -21.42
C ASP A 800 23.54 28.75 -22.11
N LEU A 801 23.23 28.84 -23.41
CA LEU A 801 23.04 27.68 -24.28
C LEU A 801 24.16 27.62 -25.32
N ILE A 802 24.98 26.57 -25.27
CA ILE A 802 26.04 26.32 -26.25
C ILE A 802 25.66 25.13 -27.13
N LEU A 803 25.66 25.36 -28.44
CA LEU A 803 25.49 24.35 -29.48
C LEU A 803 26.77 24.35 -30.32
N ALA A 804 27.73 23.49 -29.99
CA ALA A 804 29.05 23.52 -30.63
C ALA A 804 28.97 22.99 -32.07
N GLY A 805 28.38 21.82 -32.29
CA GLY A 805 27.93 21.32 -33.59
C GLY A 805 28.82 20.19 -34.16
N ASP A 806 29.13 20.22 -35.45
CA ASP A 806 30.00 19.20 -36.06
C ASP A 806 31.48 19.60 -35.92
N GLY A 807 32.35 18.76 -35.39
CA GLY A 807 33.79 19.01 -35.26
C GLY A 807 34.30 18.58 -33.89
N ASP A 808 35.62 18.58 -33.69
CA ASP A 808 36.17 18.42 -32.32
C ASP A 808 36.27 19.79 -31.65
N ASP A 809 35.32 20.10 -30.78
CA ASP A 809 35.08 21.41 -30.20
C ASP A 809 35.59 21.52 -28.76
N ALA A 810 35.69 22.77 -28.28
CA ALA A 810 35.99 23.07 -26.89
C ALA A 810 35.08 24.17 -26.37
N ALA A 811 34.14 23.82 -25.49
CA ALA A 811 33.14 24.72 -24.93
C ALA A 811 33.30 24.93 -23.42
N GLN A 812 32.91 26.12 -22.95
CA GLN A 812 32.96 26.48 -21.53
C GLN A 812 31.85 27.48 -21.17
N GLY A 813 31.00 27.13 -20.19
CA GLY A 813 29.84 27.90 -19.70
C GLY A 813 30.13 28.91 -18.56
N ASN A 814 31.14 28.67 -17.73
CA ASN A 814 31.57 29.57 -16.64
C ASN A 814 30.69 29.65 -15.39
N ALA A 815 29.68 30.52 -15.33
CA ALA A 815 28.95 30.71 -14.08
C ALA A 815 27.49 31.03 -14.35
N GLY A 816 26.58 30.22 -13.84
CA GLY A 816 25.18 30.16 -14.24
C GLY A 816 24.81 28.71 -14.51
N ASP A 817 23.51 28.44 -14.69
CA ASP A 817 23.03 27.08 -14.96
C ASP A 817 23.04 26.87 -16.48
N ASP A 818 24.16 26.36 -17.01
CA ASP A 818 24.43 26.33 -18.45
C ASP A 818 23.97 25.02 -19.11
N VAL A 819 23.62 25.08 -20.40
CA VAL A 819 23.33 23.91 -21.23
C VAL A 819 24.32 23.84 -22.38
N LEU A 820 25.12 22.77 -22.43
CA LEU A 820 26.19 22.58 -23.42
C LEU A 820 25.93 21.31 -24.24
N TYR A 821 25.83 21.46 -25.56
CA TYR A 821 25.83 20.37 -26.52
C TYR A 821 27.12 20.38 -27.34
N GLY A 822 27.85 19.27 -27.33
CA GLY A 822 29.04 19.02 -28.16
C GLY A 822 28.64 18.86 -29.62
N GLY A 823 27.93 17.78 -29.93
CA GLY A 823 27.42 17.50 -31.26
C GLY A 823 28.15 16.32 -31.87
N ASN A 824 28.61 16.42 -33.13
CA ASN A 824 29.34 15.32 -33.76
C ASN A 824 30.85 15.58 -33.71
N GLY A 825 31.64 14.73 -33.08
CA GLY A 825 33.10 14.84 -33.00
C GLY A 825 33.59 14.60 -31.58
N ASN A 826 34.89 14.73 -31.34
CA ASN A 826 35.47 14.47 -30.02
C ASN A 826 35.65 15.76 -29.22
N ASP A 827 34.65 16.12 -28.43
CA ASP A 827 34.44 17.41 -27.81
C ASP A 827 35.02 17.53 -26.40
N ARG A 828 35.15 18.78 -25.94
CA ARG A 828 35.53 19.13 -24.56
C ARG A 828 34.56 20.14 -24.00
N LEU A 829 33.67 19.70 -23.11
CA LEU A 829 32.64 20.52 -22.49
C LEU A 829 33.00 20.79 -21.02
N ASN A 830 32.88 22.05 -20.60
CA ASN A 830 33.12 22.47 -19.22
C ASN A 830 31.98 23.36 -18.72
N GLY A 831 31.15 22.87 -17.80
CA GLY A 831 30.03 23.64 -17.22
C GLY A 831 30.56 24.83 -16.43
N LYS A 832 31.26 24.53 -15.33
CA LYS A 832 32.07 25.37 -14.42
C LYS A 832 31.37 25.73 -13.12
N GLY A 833 30.18 26.30 -13.11
CA GLY A 833 29.65 26.84 -11.86
C GLY A 833 28.19 27.20 -11.91
N GLY A 834 27.36 26.34 -11.36
CA GLY A 834 25.90 26.35 -11.51
C GLY A 834 25.46 24.94 -11.77
N ASP A 835 24.17 24.69 -11.80
CA ASP A 835 23.65 23.35 -12.04
C ASP A 835 23.60 23.13 -13.56
N ASP A 836 24.68 22.60 -14.13
CA ASP A 836 24.91 22.58 -15.58
C ASP A 836 24.36 21.28 -16.22
N SER A 837 23.97 21.35 -17.50
CA SER A 837 23.59 20.18 -18.32
C SER A 837 24.53 20.03 -19.51
N LEU A 838 25.35 18.98 -19.52
CA LEU A 838 26.39 18.73 -20.51
C LEU A 838 26.04 17.47 -21.32
N TYR A 839 25.95 17.63 -22.64
CA TYR A 839 25.64 16.57 -23.60
C TYR A 839 26.76 16.47 -24.63
N GLY A 840 27.54 15.39 -24.62
CA GLY A 840 28.59 15.13 -25.62
C GLY A 840 27.98 14.90 -26.99
N ASN A 841 27.00 14.00 -27.06
CA ASN A 841 26.35 13.49 -28.26
C ASN A 841 27.20 12.44 -28.95
N ALA A 842 27.73 12.66 -30.16
CA ALA A 842 28.39 11.59 -30.91
C ALA A 842 29.91 11.84 -31.02
N GLY A 843 30.72 10.91 -30.53
CA GLY A 843 32.18 10.94 -30.56
C GLY A 843 32.79 10.63 -29.19
N ASP A 844 34.12 10.51 -29.10
CA ASP A 844 34.76 10.27 -27.78
C ASP A 844 35.02 11.61 -27.07
N ASP A 845 34.15 11.96 -26.13
CA ASP A 845 34.03 13.27 -25.51
C ASP A 845 34.66 13.36 -24.12
N GLN A 846 34.86 14.61 -23.68
CA GLN A 846 35.28 14.94 -22.32
C GLN A 846 34.35 15.99 -21.71
N LEU A 847 33.58 15.59 -20.71
CA LEU A 847 32.63 16.44 -20.00
C LEU A 847 33.08 16.67 -18.55
N ILE A 848 33.09 17.93 -18.11
CA ILE A 848 33.46 18.32 -16.74
C ILE A 848 32.47 19.35 -16.19
N GLY A 849 31.66 18.98 -15.20
CA GLY A 849 30.63 19.83 -14.57
C GLY A 849 31.22 20.93 -13.67
N PHE A 850 32.13 20.56 -12.77
CA PHE A 850 32.82 21.38 -11.75
C PHE A 850 32.04 21.68 -10.48
N LYS A 851 31.06 22.57 -10.47
CA LYS A 851 30.40 23.03 -9.23
C LYS A 851 28.92 23.21 -9.51
N GLY A 852 28.09 22.69 -8.62
CA GLY A 852 26.63 22.63 -8.82
C GLY A 852 26.22 21.18 -8.99
N ASP A 853 24.93 20.91 -8.94
CA ASP A 853 24.37 19.58 -9.18
C ASP A 853 24.23 19.38 -10.69
N ASP A 854 25.23 18.74 -11.31
CA ASP A 854 25.37 18.70 -12.77
C ASP A 854 24.73 17.45 -13.40
N LEU A 855 24.20 17.57 -14.62
CA LEU A 855 23.80 16.47 -15.49
C LEU A 855 24.85 16.25 -16.59
N LEU A 856 25.42 15.05 -16.67
CA LEU A 856 26.42 14.69 -17.66
C LEU A 856 25.94 13.49 -18.48
N ASP A 857 25.84 13.71 -19.79
CA ASP A 857 25.42 12.73 -20.77
C ASP A 857 26.48 12.65 -21.87
N GLY A 858 27.23 11.55 -21.91
CA GLY A 858 28.28 11.32 -22.90
C GLY A 858 27.69 11.20 -24.31
N GLY A 859 26.76 10.26 -24.48
CA GLY A 859 26.13 9.93 -25.75
C GLY A 859 26.87 8.78 -26.45
N GLU A 860 26.85 8.74 -27.78
CA GLU A 860 27.53 7.71 -28.57
C GLU A 860 29.06 7.93 -28.57
N GLY A 861 29.84 7.08 -27.92
CA GLY A 861 31.30 7.13 -27.90
C GLY A 861 31.90 6.49 -26.66
N ASP A 862 33.24 6.44 -26.58
CA ASP A 862 33.92 6.08 -25.33
C ASP A 862 34.29 7.37 -24.56
N ASP A 863 33.40 7.84 -23.67
CA ASP A 863 33.52 9.18 -23.07
C ASP A 863 34.31 9.25 -21.77
N THR A 864 34.71 10.46 -21.39
CA THR A 864 35.32 10.74 -20.07
C THR A 864 34.53 11.82 -19.33
N LEU A 865 33.87 11.43 -18.25
CA LEU A 865 32.93 12.26 -17.49
C LEU A 865 33.47 12.58 -16.08
N SER A 866 33.27 13.81 -15.61
CA SER A 866 33.57 14.22 -14.23
C SER A 866 32.59 15.27 -13.73
N GLY A 867 31.83 14.95 -12.69
CA GLY A 867 30.79 15.83 -12.14
C GLY A 867 31.38 16.97 -11.32
N GLY A 868 32.28 16.67 -10.36
CA GLY A 868 32.90 17.67 -9.52
C GLY A 868 32.19 17.88 -8.18
N GLU A 869 31.95 19.14 -7.80
CA GLU A 869 31.30 19.53 -6.55
C GLU A 869 29.78 19.62 -6.70
N GLY A 870 29.07 18.51 -6.55
CA GLY A 870 27.62 18.51 -6.62
C GLY A 870 27.05 17.19 -6.21
N ARG A 871 25.74 17.07 -6.17
CA ARG A 871 25.11 15.79 -6.46
C ARG A 871 24.93 15.74 -7.97
N ASP A 872 25.79 14.95 -8.60
CA ASP A 872 25.87 14.90 -10.05
C ASP A 872 25.12 13.67 -10.58
N GLN A 873 24.56 13.77 -11.78
CA GLN A 873 23.87 12.71 -12.48
C GLN A 873 24.63 12.35 -13.75
N PHE A 874 25.03 11.08 -13.89
CA PHE A 874 25.69 10.57 -15.10
C PHE A 874 24.75 9.64 -15.84
N VAL A 875 24.45 9.93 -17.11
CA VAL A 875 23.51 9.16 -17.92
C VAL A 875 24.23 7.99 -18.60
N LEU A 876 23.62 6.80 -18.57
CA LEU A 876 24.12 5.58 -19.21
C LEU A 876 22.99 4.92 -20.02
N ARG A 877 23.19 4.73 -21.33
CA ARG A 877 22.28 3.97 -22.23
C ARG A 877 22.98 2.76 -22.80
N GLN A 878 22.17 1.79 -23.23
CA GLN A 878 22.64 0.69 -24.06
C GLN A 878 23.01 1.21 -25.45
N GLY A 879 24.18 0.83 -25.96
CA GLY A 879 24.65 1.18 -27.30
C GLY A 879 25.45 2.48 -27.38
N ASP A 880 25.54 3.25 -26.29
CA ASP A 880 26.28 4.52 -26.24
C ASP A 880 27.80 4.28 -26.32
N GLY A 881 28.33 3.25 -25.65
CA GLY A 881 29.77 2.95 -25.66
C GLY A 881 30.28 2.67 -24.25
N SER A 882 31.60 2.76 -24.05
CA SER A 882 32.24 2.45 -22.75
C SER A 882 32.84 3.69 -22.09
N ASP A 883 32.08 4.30 -21.20
CA ASP A 883 32.47 5.54 -20.54
C ASP A 883 33.45 5.35 -19.37
N ILE A 884 34.12 6.45 -19.02
CA ILE A 884 34.98 6.56 -17.85
C ILE A 884 34.46 7.69 -16.95
N ILE A 885 33.94 7.33 -15.77
CA ILE A 885 33.51 8.30 -14.76
C ILE A 885 34.62 8.47 -13.73
N GLY A 886 35.22 9.66 -13.71
CA GLY A 886 36.48 9.93 -13.03
C GLY A 886 36.41 10.15 -11.52
N ASP A 887 35.30 10.66 -11.00
CA ASP A 887 35.20 11.15 -9.62
C ASP A 887 33.87 10.86 -8.91
N PHE A 888 33.13 9.84 -9.37
CA PHE A 888 31.84 9.42 -8.79
C PHE A 888 31.89 9.24 -7.26
N LYS A 889 31.01 9.94 -6.55
CA LYS A 889 30.84 9.89 -5.09
C LYS A 889 29.58 9.14 -4.71
N VAL A 890 29.80 7.93 -4.21
CA VAL A 890 28.75 7.07 -3.63
C VAL A 890 27.93 7.82 -2.57
N ASN A 891 26.60 7.63 -2.59
CA ASN A 891 25.61 8.30 -1.74
C ASN A 891 25.51 9.82 -1.92
N LYS A 892 26.12 10.36 -2.96
CA LYS A 892 25.95 11.75 -3.36
C LYS A 892 25.50 11.79 -4.81
N ASP A 893 26.32 11.27 -5.71
CA ASP A 893 26.07 11.24 -7.14
C ASP A 893 25.22 10.02 -7.51
N VAL A 894 24.56 10.09 -8.67
CA VAL A 894 23.68 9.04 -9.17
C VAL A 894 24.01 8.68 -10.62
N LEU A 895 23.79 7.41 -10.97
CA LEU A 895 23.86 6.91 -12.33
C LEU A 895 22.44 6.80 -12.87
N SER A 896 22.13 7.54 -13.92
CA SER A 896 20.84 7.52 -14.59
C SER A 896 20.82 6.44 -15.65
N LEU A 897 20.06 5.39 -15.40
CA LEU A 897 19.83 4.31 -16.36
C LEU A 897 18.59 4.67 -17.17
N VAL A 898 18.75 4.68 -18.49
CA VAL A 898 17.75 5.14 -19.47
C VAL A 898 17.48 4.01 -20.47
N ASP A 899 16.52 4.21 -21.37
CA ASP A 899 16.11 3.22 -22.39
C ASP A 899 15.67 1.86 -21.82
N GLY A 900 15.07 1.89 -20.63
CA GLY A 900 14.55 0.71 -19.94
C GLY A 900 15.60 -0.08 -19.16
N LEU A 901 16.86 0.38 -19.12
CA LEU A 901 17.86 -0.19 -18.22
C LEU A 901 17.49 0.07 -16.76
N THR A 902 17.61 -0.97 -15.97
CA THR A 902 17.43 -0.95 -14.51
C THR A 902 18.70 -1.42 -13.82
N PHE A 903 18.78 -1.20 -12.50
CA PHE A 903 19.92 -1.71 -11.72
C PHE A 903 20.05 -3.24 -11.80
N GLY A 904 18.94 -3.96 -11.95
CA GLY A 904 18.92 -5.43 -12.09
C GLY A 904 19.55 -5.91 -13.40
N ASP A 905 19.59 -5.06 -14.43
CA ASP A 905 20.19 -5.39 -15.73
C ASP A 905 21.72 -5.30 -15.71
N LEU A 906 22.33 -4.89 -14.60
CA LEU A 906 23.76 -4.63 -14.53
C LEU A 906 24.55 -5.72 -13.81
N THR A 907 25.61 -6.18 -14.45
CA THR A 907 26.72 -6.90 -13.81
C THR A 907 27.80 -5.92 -13.37
N LEU A 908 27.99 -5.81 -12.06
CA LEU A 908 29.04 -4.96 -11.48
C LEU A 908 30.29 -5.78 -11.16
N THR A 909 31.42 -5.42 -11.79
CA THR A 909 32.70 -6.15 -11.59
C THR A 909 33.80 -5.23 -11.08
N GLN A 910 34.47 -5.64 -9.99
CA GLN A 910 35.68 -4.96 -9.54
C GLN A 910 36.90 -5.35 -10.37
N ARG A 911 37.57 -4.35 -10.98
CA ARG A 911 38.80 -4.57 -11.74
C ARG A 911 39.83 -3.46 -11.51
N ASN A 912 41.06 -3.84 -11.13
CA ASN A 912 42.18 -2.91 -10.93
C ASN A 912 41.91 -1.73 -9.98
N GLY A 913 40.99 -1.89 -9.02
CA GLY A 913 40.59 -0.81 -8.10
C GLY A 913 39.45 0.08 -8.61
N ASN A 914 38.92 -0.17 -9.80
CA ASN A 914 37.75 0.48 -10.39
C ASN A 914 36.56 -0.49 -10.44
N THR A 915 35.35 0.04 -10.53
CA THR A 915 34.15 -0.76 -10.77
C THR A 915 33.76 -0.64 -12.23
N GLN A 916 33.50 -1.75 -12.90
CA GLN A 916 32.98 -1.82 -14.26
C GLN A 916 31.49 -2.18 -14.21
N LEU A 917 30.67 -1.45 -14.96
CA LEU A 917 29.23 -1.64 -15.09
C LEU A 917 28.97 -2.22 -16.47
N SER A 918 28.51 -3.47 -16.53
CA SER A 918 28.18 -4.12 -17.80
C SER A 918 26.72 -4.54 -17.81
N ILE A 919 26.07 -4.57 -18.98
CA ILE A 919 24.74 -5.15 -19.15
C ILE A 919 24.87 -6.67 -19.01
N ALA A 920 24.04 -7.26 -18.15
CA ALA A 920 24.09 -8.68 -17.81
C ALA A 920 23.70 -9.60 -18.98
N SER A 921 22.84 -9.13 -19.89
CA SER A 921 22.34 -9.93 -21.01
C SER A 921 23.35 -10.16 -22.13
N ASP A 922 24.27 -9.23 -22.36
CA ASP A 922 25.18 -9.26 -23.52
C ASP A 922 26.65 -8.89 -23.20
N ASP A 923 26.98 -8.66 -21.92
CA ASP A 923 28.30 -8.22 -21.44
C ASP A 923 28.77 -6.86 -22.02
N GLU A 924 27.86 -6.06 -22.60
CA GLU A 924 28.19 -4.70 -23.04
C GLU A 924 28.70 -3.88 -21.86
N LEU A 925 29.83 -3.20 -22.02
CA LEU A 925 30.42 -2.37 -20.95
C LEU A 925 29.92 -0.95 -21.10
N LEU A 926 29.06 -0.50 -20.19
CA LEU A 926 28.51 0.85 -20.17
C LEU A 926 29.50 1.86 -19.61
N ALA A 927 30.09 1.57 -18.45
CA ALA A 927 30.98 2.52 -17.80
C ALA A 927 31.99 1.88 -16.85
N THR A 928 33.09 2.59 -16.63
CA THR A 928 34.09 2.31 -15.61
C THR A 928 34.13 3.45 -14.59
N LEU A 929 33.74 3.16 -13.35
CA LEU A 929 33.85 4.07 -12.21
C LEU A 929 35.26 4.00 -11.61
N VAL A 930 36.02 5.08 -11.75
CA VAL A 930 37.42 5.13 -11.31
C VAL A 930 37.51 5.22 -9.79
N GLY A 931 38.24 4.29 -9.16
CA GLY A 931 38.48 4.30 -7.71
C GLY A 931 37.29 3.91 -6.83
N VAL A 932 36.12 3.61 -7.41
CA VAL A 932 34.92 3.17 -6.68
C VAL A 932 34.98 1.67 -6.42
N GLN A 933 34.59 1.26 -5.21
CA GLN A 933 34.49 -0.15 -4.84
C GLN A 933 33.09 -0.69 -5.09
N VAL A 934 32.98 -1.87 -5.71
CA VAL A 934 31.68 -2.48 -6.04
C VAL A 934 30.81 -2.66 -4.80
N SER A 935 31.41 -3.03 -3.67
CA SER A 935 30.71 -3.25 -2.39
C SER A 935 30.11 -1.98 -1.77
N THR A 936 30.39 -0.81 -2.34
CA THR A 936 29.83 0.46 -1.88
C THR A 936 28.64 0.91 -2.71
N LEU A 937 28.39 0.28 -3.85
CA LEU A 937 27.25 0.57 -4.71
C LEU A 937 26.06 -0.31 -4.32
N GLY A 938 24.87 0.25 -4.41
CA GLY A 938 23.58 -0.44 -4.28
C GLY A 938 22.53 0.29 -5.11
N ALA A 939 21.28 -0.18 -5.09
CA ALA A 939 20.20 0.39 -5.91
C ALA A 939 20.07 1.92 -5.78
N GLY A 940 20.28 2.49 -4.58
CA GLY A 940 20.24 3.94 -4.36
C GLY A 940 21.38 4.76 -5.02
N SER A 941 22.38 4.11 -5.64
CA SER A 941 23.37 4.77 -6.51
C SER A 941 22.88 4.94 -7.95
N PHE A 942 21.72 4.37 -8.27
CA PHE A 942 21.13 4.35 -9.60
C PHE A 942 19.74 4.95 -9.56
N VAL A 943 19.35 5.60 -10.65
CA VAL A 943 17.98 6.07 -10.89
C VAL A 943 17.57 5.56 -12.27
N ALA A 944 16.49 4.78 -12.33
CA ALA A 944 15.87 4.42 -13.60
C ALA A 944 15.01 5.61 -14.06
N ALA A 945 15.23 6.07 -15.28
CA ALA A 945 14.53 7.21 -15.88
C ALA A 945 13.26 6.80 -16.64
#